data_AF-A0A818EFX3-F1
#
_entry.id   AF-A0A818EFX3-F1
#
_cell.length_a   1.000
_cell.length_b   1.000
_cell.length_c   1.000
_cell.angle_alpha   90.00
_cell.angle_beta   90.00
_cell.angle_gamma   90.00
#
_symmetry.space_group_name_H-M   'P 1'
#
loop_
_entity.id
_entity.type
_entity.pdbx_description
1 polymer ?
#
loop_
_entity_poly.entity_id
_entity_poly.type
_entity_poly.pdbx_seq_one_letter_code
_entity_poly.pdbx_strand_id
1 'polypeptide(L)'
;MFFDLFQLNEYDSLLLLIEGESLQSNYPDCTRGLLAVQLYYQSKERLSACLAYLMACLNGRTFQSLIKISKSIEFSTNFINELIEQRLIENIIEQLISFQIRNEEQKLYSKAGLGNVKHRRRVQDSIKHIRSFQAKSIFLYSCQIRLTQSHLLSIINYLAKYSTIQDDGIIDESTLYLLGAFLYGITLALTILNDTNIGSSSILTSKHQQFSLQEDQPLSPLEDNTTITTTTSSIDPDLITAIRDILSNDERWIIPELKAVCQLAWAIILRARSHTLPDGHVYSEDIEALADTAVEAHVFAFLSETVIKSSLFQQEEFLIRRFHMFFVDFIYYLPFKLKELRVQAEDTARMIEDCERARKPLPDNLQRDYEYFLELLSTFYANDHMSLHLSEEFWIAADALAGHRLMQSPTQQQVALANFVESAGGTLSAYLYCHYIHMLAGISSTQSSAHACFELLRFAKDTGGPTCWNRIFQAFLLYRNTYRPDTLLNQQPQTSFGGSTSPSAIKTIAPKEVTALIAVLNLIEVIASQDEVSRIGFFEHPQWQITGAFFGLLSCRISLDLKAALFNTLSAFTKTSEIAMHFWKIIGEIDLFAPMENSDMPAIAYEIEEFEVPSQKYTFLKSCLKFLQPIISQQLKTNIDMRTLGYCVVFLVNHVLLKIPTRTFKSIQEKWQIIELVLIILNDIVTNYFSNQIIENDHNETKFVSPGELLVNDLLRGGILNNLLTTLITDGCEKLFEYVSFIGEQELSRSLILIMELLESVTISSQQILQTDKSSSFTFCQTPIERIVTDTNTKDLFPNIMKLIDMIDYFPKLANQALSIFAKTLSEDKLQKPFLRLLPKDHKFD
;
A
#
# COMPACT_ATOMS: atom_id res chain seq x y z
N MET A 1 33.87 4.97 -31.13
CA MET A 1 32.79 5.52 -30.28
C MET A 1 32.12 4.46 -29.42
N PHE A 2 31.42 3.45 -29.96
CA PHE A 2 30.82 2.35 -29.18
C PHE A 2 31.87 1.51 -28.43
N PHE A 3 32.93 1.12 -29.15
CA PHE A 3 34.15 0.53 -28.62
C PHE A 3 34.67 1.32 -27.41
N ASP A 4 34.87 2.64 -27.58
CA ASP A 4 35.38 3.50 -26.50
C ASP A 4 34.39 3.72 -25.36
N LEU A 5 33.08 3.67 -25.64
CA LEU A 5 32.02 3.90 -24.66
C LEU A 5 31.91 2.71 -23.72
N PHE A 6 31.85 1.49 -24.25
CA PHE A 6 31.61 0.28 -23.46
C PHE A 6 32.85 -0.58 -23.22
N GLN A 7 34.00 -0.19 -23.78
CA GLN A 7 35.24 -0.98 -23.76
C GLN A 7 35.01 -2.42 -24.28
N LEU A 8 34.13 -2.55 -25.27
CA LEU A 8 33.81 -3.82 -25.94
C LEU A 8 34.77 -4.08 -27.07
N ASN A 9 34.90 -5.33 -27.52
CA ASN A 9 35.62 -5.64 -28.75
C ASN A 9 34.93 -5.00 -29.96
N GLU A 10 35.69 -4.73 -31.03
CA GLU A 10 35.18 -4.13 -32.27
C GLU A 10 34.10 -4.99 -32.93
N TYR A 11 34.26 -6.33 -32.85
CA TYR A 11 33.29 -7.29 -33.37
C TYR A 11 31.95 -7.22 -32.63
N ASP A 12 31.97 -7.23 -31.29
CA ASP A 12 30.75 -7.16 -30.47
C ASP A 12 30.03 -5.81 -30.65
N SER A 13 30.82 -4.74 -30.78
CA SER A 13 30.32 -3.40 -31.09
C SER A 13 29.62 -3.34 -32.45
N LEU A 14 30.17 -4.04 -33.46
CA LEU A 14 29.56 -4.13 -34.79
C LEU A 14 28.26 -4.94 -34.76
N LEU A 15 28.25 -6.07 -34.03
CA LEU A 15 27.09 -6.94 -33.90
C LEU A 15 25.90 -6.19 -33.26
N LEU A 16 26.15 -5.44 -32.18
CA LEU A 16 25.13 -4.59 -31.56
C LEU A 16 24.56 -3.53 -32.52
N LEU A 17 25.39 -2.97 -33.40
CA LEU A 17 24.94 -1.99 -34.39
C LEU A 17 24.11 -2.61 -35.51
N ILE A 18 24.46 -3.83 -35.96
CA ILE A 18 23.70 -4.57 -36.96
C ILE A 18 22.31 -4.93 -36.40
N GLU A 19 22.23 -5.39 -35.15
CA GLU A 19 20.95 -5.66 -34.49
C GLU A 19 20.17 -4.37 -34.20
N GLY A 20 20.86 -3.27 -33.90
CA GLY A 20 20.21 -1.96 -33.83
C GLY A 20 19.61 -1.51 -35.16
N GLU A 21 20.25 -1.84 -36.28
CA GLU A 21 19.78 -1.54 -37.64
C GLU A 21 18.58 -2.40 -38.04
N SER A 22 18.56 -3.68 -37.66
CA SER A 22 17.42 -4.58 -37.90
C SER A 22 16.15 -4.11 -37.18
N LEU A 23 16.29 -3.52 -35.99
CA LEU A 23 15.19 -3.01 -35.16
C LEU A 23 14.75 -1.58 -35.50
N GLN A 24 15.45 -0.89 -36.41
CA GLN A 24 15.16 0.50 -36.75
C GLN A 24 13.77 0.68 -37.38
N SER A 25 13.25 -0.34 -38.07
CA SER A 25 11.88 -0.35 -38.61
C SER A 25 10.80 -0.21 -37.54
N ASN A 26 11.05 -0.72 -36.33
CA ASN A 26 10.11 -0.70 -35.21
C ASN A 26 10.24 0.57 -34.36
N TYR A 27 11.34 1.32 -34.48
CA TYR A 27 11.65 2.51 -33.69
C TYR A 27 12.12 3.66 -34.58
N PRO A 28 11.21 4.31 -35.33
CA PRO A 28 11.57 5.35 -36.30
C PRO A 28 12.26 6.57 -35.66
N ASP A 29 11.98 6.84 -34.38
CA ASP A 29 12.52 7.99 -33.65
C ASP A 29 13.95 7.77 -33.12
N CYS A 30 14.50 6.56 -33.24
CA CYS A 30 15.81 6.21 -32.70
C CYS A 30 16.80 5.87 -33.81
N THR A 31 18.02 6.42 -33.72
CA THR A 31 19.11 6.01 -34.61
C THR A 31 19.63 4.63 -34.22
N ARG A 32 20.21 3.88 -35.17
CA ARG A 32 20.84 2.57 -34.90
C ARG A 32 21.83 2.59 -33.74
N GLY A 33 22.53 3.71 -33.53
CA GLY A 33 23.47 3.89 -32.42
C GLY A 33 22.76 3.96 -31.07
N LEU A 34 21.64 4.68 -30.98
CA LEU A 34 20.83 4.72 -29.76
C LEU A 34 20.20 3.35 -29.47
N LEU A 35 19.70 2.66 -30.51
CA LEU A 35 19.16 1.31 -30.35
C LEU A 35 20.23 0.33 -29.86
N ALA A 36 21.46 0.42 -30.35
CA ALA A 36 22.58 -0.39 -29.86
C ALA A 36 22.91 -0.12 -28.37
N VAL A 37 22.74 1.14 -27.89
CA VAL A 37 22.94 1.47 -26.45
C VAL A 37 21.85 0.80 -25.63
N GLN A 38 20.61 0.88 -26.10
CA GLN A 38 19.47 0.25 -25.44
C GLN A 38 19.65 -1.28 -25.38
N LEU A 39 20.03 -1.92 -26.50
CA LEU A 39 20.27 -3.35 -26.56
C LEU A 39 21.39 -3.79 -25.62
N TYR A 40 22.46 -3.01 -25.50
CA TYR A 40 23.55 -3.30 -24.57
C TYR A 40 23.06 -3.40 -23.12
N TYR A 41 22.34 -2.40 -22.61
CA TYR A 41 21.84 -2.45 -21.23
C TYR A 41 20.72 -3.48 -21.06
N GLN A 42 19.83 -3.62 -22.04
CA GLN A 42 18.79 -4.66 -22.00
C GLN A 42 19.39 -6.06 -21.96
N SER A 43 20.47 -6.34 -22.72
CA SER A 43 21.12 -7.65 -22.69
C SER A 43 21.69 -7.96 -21.30
N LYS A 44 22.31 -6.97 -20.64
CA LYS A 44 22.81 -7.10 -19.27
C LYS A 44 21.69 -7.27 -18.26
N GLU A 45 20.60 -6.52 -18.41
CA GLU A 45 19.41 -6.64 -17.57
C GLU A 45 18.84 -8.06 -17.66
N ARG A 46 18.63 -8.58 -18.88
CA ARG A 46 18.13 -9.94 -19.08
C ARG A 46 19.08 -11.01 -18.53
N LEU A 47 20.39 -10.82 -18.65
CA LEU A 47 21.38 -11.73 -18.07
C LEU A 47 21.30 -11.73 -16.55
N SER A 48 21.25 -10.55 -15.92
CA SER A 48 21.11 -10.42 -14.46
C SER A 48 19.78 -11.01 -13.95
N ALA A 49 18.68 -10.79 -14.68
CA ALA A 49 17.39 -11.37 -14.36
C ALA A 49 17.42 -12.90 -14.48
N CYS A 50 18.03 -13.43 -15.54
CA CYS A 50 18.22 -14.87 -15.73
C CYS A 50 18.97 -15.49 -14.56
N LEU A 51 20.07 -14.85 -14.12
CA LEU A 51 20.83 -15.30 -12.96
C LEU A 51 19.97 -15.31 -11.69
N ALA A 52 19.21 -14.25 -11.43
CA ALA A 52 18.30 -14.19 -10.28
C ALA A 52 17.24 -15.31 -10.33
N TYR A 53 16.66 -15.57 -11.50
CA TYR A 53 15.69 -16.66 -11.68
C TYR A 53 16.32 -18.05 -11.54
N LEU A 54 17.58 -18.24 -11.97
CA LEU A 54 18.31 -19.49 -11.72
C LEU A 54 18.56 -19.70 -10.22
N MET A 55 18.93 -18.64 -9.49
CA MET A 55 19.08 -18.69 -8.03
C MET A 55 17.76 -19.01 -7.32
N ALA A 56 16.62 -18.52 -7.83
CA ALA A 56 15.29 -18.89 -7.32
C ALA A 56 14.94 -20.37 -7.60
N CYS A 57 15.51 -20.97 -8.63
CA CYS A 57 15.20 -22.36 -9.00
C CYS A 57 15.99 -23.40 -8.22
N LEU A 58 16.91 -23.00 -7.33
CA LEU A 58 17.76 -23.90 -6.58
C LEU A 58 16.96 -24.81 -5.63
N ASN A 59 17.46 -26.03 -5.43
CA ASN A 59 17.02 -26.86 -4.31
C ASN A 59 17.53 -26.24 -3.02
N GLY A 60 16.62 -25.86 -2.12
CA GLY A 60 17.03 -25.33 -0.84
C GLY A 60 15.92 -25.35 0.20
N ARG A 61 16.14 -24.59 1.27
CA ARG A 61 15.47 -24.76 2.56
C ARG A 61 14.17 -23.98 2.68
N THR A 62 14.12 -22.78 2.11
CA THR A 62 13.06 -21.80 2.42
C THR A 62 11.85 -21.92 1.52
N PHE A 63 12.03 -22.37 0.28
CA PHE A 63 10.93 -22.59 -0.64
C PHE A 63 11.28 -23.67 -1.66
N GLN A 64 10.25 -24.33 -2.19
CA GLN A 64 10.43 -25.30 -3.27
C GLN A 64 10.54 -24.58 -4.62
N SER A 65 11.47 -25.04 -5.45
CA SER A 65 11.64 -24.52 -6.80
C SER A 65 10.34 -24.59 -7.61
N LEU A 66 10.07 -23.54 -8.39
CA LEU A 66 8.92 -23.48 -9.31
C LEU A 66 8.98 -24.59 -10.38
N ILE A 67 10.17 -25.13 -10.63
CA ILE A 67 10.41 -26.19 -11.60
C ILE A 67 10.09 -27.55 -10.97
N LYS A 68 9.01 -28.20 -11.41
CA LYS A 68 8.62 -29.53 -10.91
C LYS A 68 9.53 -30.68 -11.40
N ILE A 69 10.41 -30.42 -12.36
CA ILE A 69 11.28 -31.44 -12.96
C ILE A 69 12.59 -31.53 -12.16
N SER A 70 12.73 -32.60 -11.37
CA SER A 70 13.87 -32.82 -10.47
C SER A 70 15.24 -32.72 -11.15
N LYS A 71 15.39 -33.29 -12.35
CA LYS A 71 16.65 -33.27 -13.11
C LYS A 71 17.11 -31.87 -13.52
N SER A 72 16.16 -30.99 -13.86
CA SER A 72 16.48 -29.61 -14.25
C SER A 72 16.94 -28.77 -13.07
N ILE A 73 16.37 -29.04 -11.88
CA ILE A 73 16.80 -28.38 -10.65
C ILE A 73 18.20 -28.84 -10.26
N GLU A 74 18.47 -30.15 -10.33
CA GLU A 74 19.79 -30.72 -10.03
C GLU A 74 20.86 -30.13 -10.96
N PHE A 75 20.59 -30.07 -12.26
CA PHE A 75 21.48 -29.42 -13.23
C PHE A 75 21.74 -27.95 -12.89
N SER A 76 20.67 -27.19 -12.59
CA SER A 76 20.78 -25.77 -12.25
C SER A 76 21.59 -25.58 -10.96
N THR A 77 21.39 -26.45 -9.97
CA THR A 77 22.10 -26.40 -8.68
C THR A 77 23.59 -26.69 -8.88
N ASN A 78 23.94 -27.72 -9.66
CA ASN A 78 25.34 -28.03 -9.96
C ASN A 78 26.02 -26.90 -10.73
N PHE A 79 25.35 -26.35 -11.76
CA PHE A 79 25.87 -25.23 -12.54
C PHE A 79 26.11 -23.97 -11.69
N ILE A 80 25.17 -23.63 -10.81
CA ILE A 80 25.34 -22.48 -9.90
C ILE A 80 26.45 -22.73 -8.88
N ASN A 81 26.56 -23.95 -8.34
CA ASN A 81 27.66 -24.30 -7.43
C ASN A 81 29.02 -24.15 -8.10
N GLU A 82 29.18 -24.61 -9.34
CA GLU A 82 30.41 -24.39 -10.12
C GLU A 82 30.73 -22.90 -10.31
N LEU A 83 29.73 -22.06 -10.58
CA LEU A 83 29.94 -20.62 -10.70
C LEU A 83 30.32 -19.98 -9.36
N ILE A 84 29.78 -20.46 -8.25
CA ILE A 84 30.11 -19.95 -6.92
C ILE A 84 31.52 -20.35 -6.51
N GLU A 85 31.98 -21.54 -6.86
CA GLU A 85 33.38 -21.93 -6.73
C GLU A 85 34.31 -20.98 -7.53
N GLN A 86 33.81 -20.42 -8.63
CA GLN A 86 34.48 -19.39 -9.43
C GLN A 86 34.29 -17.96 -8.91
N ARG A 87 33.90 -17.78 -7.63
CA ARG A 87 33.73 -16.47 -6.95
C ARG A 87 32.65 -15.58 -7.54
N LEU A 88 31.55 -16.17 -8.01
CA LEU A 88 30.42 -15.42 -8.57
C LEU A 88 29.90 -14.34 -7.60
N ILE A 89 29.76 -14.65 -6.32
CA ILE A 89 29.17 -13.72 -5.33
C ILE A 89 30.09 -12.51 -5.13
N GLU A 90 31.40 -12.74 -4.95
CA GLU A 90 32.38 -11.65 -4.84
C GLU A 90 32.40 -10.78 -6.11
N ASN A 91 32.36 -11.39 -7.30
CA ASN A 91 32.31 -10.67 -8.56
C ASN A 91 31.05 -9.80 -8.69
N ILE A 92 29.88 -10.29 -8.24
CA ILE A 92 28.65 -9.49 -8.23
C ILE A 92 28.80 -8.30 -7.27
N ILE A 93 29.37 -8.49 -6.08
CA ILE A 93 29.58 -7.39 -5.12
C ILE A 93 30.56 -6.34 -5.68
N GLU A 94 31.68 -6.77 -6.28
CA GLU A 94 32.63 -5.86 -6.96
C GLU A 94 31.96 -5.12 -8.13
N GLN A 95 31.08 -5.80 -8.87
CA GLN A 95 30.30 -5.17 -9.93
C GLN A 95 29.30 -4.14 -9.36
N LEU A 96 28.60 -4.44 -8.26
CA LEU A 96 27.70 -3.49 -7.61
C LEU A 96 28.44 -2.25 -7.09
N ILE A 97 29.69 -2.40 -6.64
CA ILE A 97 30.54 -1.28 -6.21
C ILE A 97 30.92 -0.39 -7.40
N SER A 98 31.37 -1.00 -8.51
CA SER A 98 31.84 -0.26 -9.69
C SER A 98 30.71 0.31 -10.56
N PHE A 99 29.60 -0.42 -10.71
CA PHE A 99 28.47 -0.09 -11.59
C PHE A 99 27.44 0.80 -10.88
N GLN A 100 27.80 2.06 -10.64
CA GLN A 100 26.92 3.06 -10.00
C GLN A 100 26.07 3.80 -11.04
N ILE A 101 24.80 4.08 -10.71
CA ILE A 101 23.83 4.74 -11.61
C ILE A 101 24.39 6.09 -12.10
N ARG A 102 24.85 6.94 -11.18
CA ARG A 102 25.39 8.28 -11.50
C ARG A 102 26.60 8.21 -12.44
N ASN A 103 27.46 7.22 -12.29
CA ASN A 103 28.66 7.06 -13.11
C ASN A 103 28.29 6.64 -14.54
N GLU A 104 27.34 5.72 -14.69
CA GLU A 104 26.84 5.27 -15.99
C GLU A 104 26.04 6.37 -16.71
N GLU A 105 25.23 7.15 -15.99
CA GLU A 105 24.56 8.31 -16.56
C GLU A 105 25.56 9.35 -17.07
N GLN A 106 26.55 9.74 -16.27
CA GLN A 106 27.59 10.69 -16.69
C GLN A 106 28.36 10.19 -17.92
N LYS A 107 28.68 8.90 -17.96
CA LYS A 107 29.32 8.24 -19.10
C LYS A 107 28.47 8.35 -20.37
N LEU A 108 27.16 8.11 -20.28
CA LEU A 108 26.24 8.25 -21.40
C LEU A 108 26.04 9.71 -21.84
N TYR A 109 25.97 10.66 -20.90
CA TYR A 109 25.91 12.09 -21.20
C TYR A 109 27.17 12.56 -21.93
N SER A 110 28.36 12.16 -21.46
CA SER A 110 29.64 12.61 -22.02
C SER A 110 29.81 12.27 -23.51
N LYS A 111 29.19 11.18 -23.97
CA LYS A 111 29.29 10.71 -25.36
C LYS A 111 27.95 10.78 -26.11
N ALA A 112 27.00 11.61 -25.68
CA ALA A 112 25.70 11.77 -26.35
C ALA A 112 24.97 10.43 -26.62
N GLY A 113 25.09 9.46 -25.71
CA GLY A 113 24.48 8.14 -25.82
C GLY A 113 22.99 8.10 -25.46
N LEU A 114 22.37 9.26 -25.23
CA LEU A 114 20.98 9.40 -24.78
C LEU A 114 20.16 10.16 -25.83
N GLY A 115 19.14 9.49 -26.37
CA GLY A 115 18.20 10.01 -27.36
C GLY A 115 17.05 10.85 -26.76
N ASN A 116 15.85 10.64 -27.31
CA ASN A 116 14.61 11.26 -26.85
C ASN A 116 14.22 10.81 -25.42
N VAL A 117 13.19 11.44 -24.84
CA VAL A 117 12.77 11.18 -23.45
C VAL A 117 12.39 9.71 -23.23
N LYS A 118 11.69 9.09 -24.20
CA LYS A 118 11.32 7.66 -24.18
C LYS A 118 12.54 6.75 -24.10
N HIS A 119 13.57 7.01 -24.91
CA HIS A 119 14.83 6.27 -24.89
C HIS A 119 15.60 6.48 -23.57
N ARG A 120 15.64 7.71 -23.05
CA ARG A 120 16.30 8.01 -21.77
C ARG A 120 15.70 7.21 -20.62
N ARG A 121 14.36 7.22 -20.50
CA ARG A 121 13.65 6.46 -19.46
C ARG A 121 13.98 4.97 -19.54
N ARG A 122 13.88 4.37 -20.75
CA ARG A 122 14.19 2.94 -20.96
C ARG A 122 15.61 2.56 -20.53
N VAL A 123 16.61 3.37 -20.89
CA VAL A 123 18.00 3.08 -20.51
C VAL A 123 18.21 3.24 -19.00
N GLN A 124 17.64 4.28 -18.39
CA GLN A 124 17.71 4.49 -16.94
C GLN A 124 17.03 3.35 -16.16
N ASP A 125 15.85 2.89 -16.60
CA ASP A 125 15.14 1.76 -16.00
C ASP A 125 15.99 0.49 -16.10
N SER A 126 16.57 0.18 -17.28
CA SER A 126 17.47 -0.97 -17.43
C SER A 126 18.70 -0.89 -16.51
N ILE A 127 19.32 0.28 -16.33
CA ILE A 127 20.46 0.45 -15.41
C ILE A 127 20.07 0.16 -13.96
N LYS A 128 18.91 0.68 -13.52
CA LYS A 128 18.37 0.40 -12.18
C LYS A 128 18.07 -1.08 -12.00
N HIS A 129 17.39 -1.70 -12.97
CA HIS A 129 17.04 -3.12 -12.93
C HIS A 129 18.27 -4.04 -12.89
N ILE A 130 19.35 -3.73 -13.62
CA ILE A 130 20.60 -4.53 -13.56
C ILE A 130 21.11 -4.62 -12.11
N ARG A 131 21.21 -3.47 -11.41
CA ARG A 131 21.67 -3.44 -10.01
C ARG A 131 20.71 -4.20 -9.09
N SER A 132 19.41 -3.98 -9.28
CA SER A 132 18.36 -4.64 -8.51
C SER A 132 18.41 -6.16 -8.66
N PHE A 133 18.47 -6.69 -9.89
CA PHE A 133 18.58 -8.13 -10.15
C PHE A 133 19.89 -8.75 -9.66
N GLN A 134 21.00 -8.03 -9.73
CA GLN A 134 22.29 -8.47 -9.18
C GLN A 134 22.23 -8.65 -7.66
N ALA A 135 21.72 -7.65 -6.94
CA ALA A 135 21.53 -7.76 -5.49
C ALA A 135 20.49 -8.84 -5.13
N LYS A 136 19.40 -8.93 -5.90
CA LYS A 136 18.38 -9.98 -5.75
C LYS A 136 18.95 -11.39 -5.93
N SER A 137 19.93 -11.58 -6.81
CA SER A 137 20.59 -12.88 -7.00
C SER A 137 21.29 -13.36 -5.72
N ILE A 138 22.01 -12.46 -5.03
CA ILE A 138 22.67 -12.76 -3.75
C ILE A 138 21.64 -13.04 -2.67
N PHE A 139 20.57 -12.23 -2.62
CA PHE A 139 19.46 -12.42 -1.69
C PHE A 139 18.81 -13.79 -1.84
N LEU A 140 18.37 -14.16 -3.05
CA LEU A 140 17.73 -15.45 -3.32
C LEU A 140 18.66 -16.63 -3.01
N TYR A 141 19.95 -16.50 -3.32
CA TYR A 141 20.95 -17.50 -2.94
C TYR A 141 21.02 -17.68 -1.41
N SER A 142 21.08 -16.57 -0.66
CA SER A 142 21.14 -16.60 0.81
C SER A 142 19.89 -17.20 1.48
N CYS A 143 18.73 -17.10 0.82
CA CYS A 143 17.50 -17.73 1.29
C CYS A 143 17.57 -19.25 1.21
N GLN A 144 18.23 -19.80 0.18
CA GLN A 144 18.22 -21.23 -0.11
C GLN A 144 19.42 -21.98 0.46
N ILE A 145 20.61 -21.37 0.40
CA ILE A 145 21.90 -21.99 0.70
C ILE A 145 22.67 -21.19 1.76
N ARG A 146 23.46 -21.89 2.58
CA ARG A 146 24.31 -21.28 3.61
C ARG A 146 25.46 -20.51 2.98
N LEU A 147 25.55 -19.22 3.30
CA LEU A 147 26.67 -18.37 2.93
C LEU A 147 27.96 -18.78 3.66
N THR A 148 29.10 -18.67 2.98
CA THR A 148 30.43 -18.83 3.60
C THR A 148 30.79 -17.59 4.41
N GLN A 149 31.82 -17.70 5.26
CA GLN A 149 32.35 -16.56 6.02
C GLN A 149 32.82 -15.41 5.12
N SER A 150 33.45 -15.70 3.99
CA SER A 150 33.89 -14.67 3.03
C SER A 150 32.70 -13.94 2.40
N HIS A 151 31.64 -14.67 2.03
CA HIS A 151 30.42 -14.08 1.49
C HIS A 151 29.75 -13.16 2.52
N LEU A 152 29.65 -13.60 3.78
CA LEU A 152 29.02 -12.79 4.82
C LEU A 152 29.81 -11.51 5.12
N LEU A 153 31.14 -11.62 5.21
CA LEU A 153 32.03 -10.47 5.45
C LEU A 153 32.04 -9.49 4.26
N SER A 154 31.94 -9.97 3.02
CA SER A 154 31.85 -9.07 1.86
C SER A 154 30.52 -8.31 1.82
N ILE A 155 29.40 -8.97 2.14
CA ILE A 155 28.07 -8.33 2.20
C ILE A 155 28.03 -7.25 3.29
N ILE A 156 28.48 -7.54 4.52
CA ILE A 156 28.47 -6.54 5.60
C ILE A 156 29.42 -5.37 5.29
N ASN A 157 30.57 -5.62 4.67
CA ASN A 157 31.47 -4.54 4.24
C ASN A 157 30.85 -3.68 3.13
N TYR A 158 30.04 -4.28 2.24
CA TYR A 158 29.27 -3.52 1.28
C TYR A 158 28.25 -2.62 1.97
N LEU A 159 27.46 -3.16 2.89
CA LEU A 159 26.45 -2.42 3.65
C LEU A 159 27.06 -1.25 4.44
N ALA A 160 28.26 -1.44 5.00
CA ALA A 160 28.96 -0.37 5.71
C ALA A 160 29.41 0.77 4.79
N LYS A 161 30.01 0.46 3.63
CA LYS A 161 30.76 1.44 2.82
C LYS A 161 30.09 1.92 1.54
N TYR A 162 29.07 1.25 1.02
CA TYR A 162 28.51 1.53 -0.31
C TYR A 162 26.99 1.60 -0.32
N SER A 163 26.34 1.53 0.84
CA SER A 163 24.90 1.70 0.97
C SER A 163 24.48 3.13 0.63
N THR A 164 23.31 3.26 0.00
CA THR A 164 22.75 4.53 -0.46
C THR A 164 21.28 4.66 -0.10
N ILE A 165 20.86 5.89 0.18
CA ILE A 165 19.47 6.30 0.37
C ILE A 165 19.09 7.17 -0.84
N GLN A 166 17.88 6.95 -1.35
CA GLN A 166 17.33 7.74 -2.45
C GLN A 166 16.96 9.15 -1.96
N ASP A 167 16.77 10.09 -2.90
CA ASP A 167 16.44 11.49 -2.56
C ASP A 167 15.11 11.61 -1.77
N ASP A 168 14.21 10.62 -1.91
CA ASP A 168 12.93 10.53 -1.20
C ASP A 168 13.06 10.01 0.26
N GLY A 169 14.29 9.74 0.73
CA GLY A 169 14.54 9.19 2.06
C GLY A 169 14.30 7.67 2.19
N ILE A 170 14.03 6.98 1.08
CA ILE A 170 13.82 5.53 1.01
C ILE A 170 15.14 4.82 0.71
N ILE A 171 15.35 3.63 1.30
CA ILE A 171 16.54 2.83 1.04
C ILE A 171 16.60 2.34 -0.41
N ASP A 172 17.79 2.34 -1.01
CA ASP A 172 17.96 1.82 -2.36
C ASP A 172 17.65 0.32 -2.45
N GLU A 173 17.07 -0.11 -3.57
CA GLU A 173 16.65 -1.50 -3.81
C GLU A 173 17.80 -2.49 -3.62
N SER A 174 18.98 -2.13 -4.15
CA SER A 174 20.18 -2.98 -4.06
C SER A 174 20.64 -3.15 -2.60
N THR A 175 20.55 -2.10 -1.79
CA THR A 175 20.90 -2.13 -0.37
C THR A 175 19.88 -2.96 0.42
N LEU A 176 18.60 -2.88 0.08
CA LEU A 176 17.55 -3.65 0.76
C LEU A 176 17.69 -5.16 0.54
N TYR A 177 17.94 -5.59 -0.70
CA TYR A 177 18.19 -7.02 -0.97
C TYR A 177 19.43 -7.53 -0.24
N LEU A 178 20.52 -6.75 -0.19
CA LEU A 178 21.73 -7.15 0.53
C LEU A 178 21.55 -7.15 2.06
N LEU A 179 20.74 -6.24 2.60
CA LEU A 179 20.32 -6.29 4.01
C LEU A 179 19.53 -7.58 4.29
N GLY A 180 18.55 -7.90 3.44
CA GLY A 180 17.83 -9.18 3.51
C GLY A 180 18.77 -10.38 3.44
N ALA A 181 19.77 -10.32 2.55
CA ALA A 181 20.75 -11.38 2.36
C ALA A 181 21.63 -11.59 3.60
N PHE A 182 22.01 -10.50 4.25
CA PHE A 182 22.73 -10.51 5.52
C PHE A 182 21.89 -11.10 6.65
N LEU A 183 20.62 -10.69 6.78
CA LEU A 183 19.72 -11.19 7.82
C LEU A 183 19.46 -12.70 7.70
N TYR A 184 19.24 -13.20 6.48
CA TYR A 184 19.17 -14.65 6.22
C TYR A 184 20.52 -15.33 6.44
N GLY A 185 21.59 -14.73 5.91
CA GLY A 185 22.95 -15.23 5.97
C GLY A 185 23.44 -15.48 7.39
N ILE A 186 23.27 -14.51 8.30
CA ILE A 186 23.70 -14.67 9.70
C ILE A 186 22.87 -15.74 10.39
N THR A 187 21.55 -15.69 10.24
CA THR A 187 20.66 -16.66 10.91
C THR A 187 21.10 -18.07 10.56
N LEU A 188 21.36 -18.33 9.28
CA LEU A 188 21.77 -19.65 8.79
C LEU A 188 23.21 -20.02 9.14
N ALA A 189 24.12 -19.04 9.14
CA ALA A 189 25.50 -19.23 9.59
C ALA A 189 25.57 -19.64 11.07
N LEU A 190 24.57 -19.26 11.85
CA LEU A 190 24.48 -19.45 13.29
C LEU A 190 23.38 -20.43 13.73
N THR A 191 22.81 -21.24 12.84
CA THR A 191 21.95 -22.40 13.20
C THR A 191 22.77 -23.70 13.25
N ILE A 192 22.52 -24.59 14.23
CA ILE A 192 23.23 -25.87 14.39
C ILE A 192 22.82 -26.84 13.26
N LEU A 193 23.77 -27.61 12.71
CA LEU A 193 23.59 -28.57 11.61
C LEU A 193 22.86 -29.87 11.98
N ASN A 194 22.50 -30.09 13.24
CA ASN A 194 21.95 -31.35 13.70
C ASN A 194 20.45 -31.22 13.96
N ASP A 195 19.64 -31.69 13.00
CA ASP A 195 18.37 -32.39 13.25
C ASP A 195 17.85 -32.93 11.92
N THR A 196 18.44 -34.02 11.43
CA THR A 196 17.82 -34.87 10.40
C THR A 196 16.90 -35.92 11.01
N ASN A 197 16.73 -36.00 12.33
CA ASN A 197 15.89 -37.02 12.95
C ASN A 197 15.37 -36.59 14.33
N ILE A 198 14.06 -36.83 14.53
CA ILE A 198 13.31 -36.88 15.81
C ILE A 198 12.69 -35.55 16.24
N GLY A 199 11.36 -35.56 16.31
CA GLY A 199 10.57 -34.46 16.82
C GLY A 199 10.98 -34.05 18.24
N SER A 200 10.73 -32.77 18.53
CA SER A 200 11.01 -32.01 19.74
C SER A 200 12.39 -31.34 19.83
N SER A 201 12.36 -30.00 19.78
CA SER A 201 13.33 -29.03 20.32
C SER A 201 14.51 -28.53 19.47
N SER A 202 14.25 -28.03 18.26
CA SER A 202 15.04 -26.92 17.67
C SER A 202 14.13 -25.89 16.95
N ILE A 203 13.80 -24.82 17.67
CA ILE A 203 12.78 -23.79 17.32
C ILE A 203 13.16 -22.94 16.09
N LEU A 204 14.43 -22.96 15.67
CA LEU A 204 14.86 -22.28 14.44
C LEU A 204 14.54 -23.10 13.17
N THR A 205 14.39 -24.42 13.27
CA THR A 205 14.37 -25.31 12.10
C THR A 205 12.97 -25.67 11.63
N SER A 206 11.96 -25.71 12.51
CA SER A 206 10.61 -26.17 12.15
C SER A 206 9.82 -25.15 11.31
N LYS A 207 10.05 -23.84 11.48
CA LYS A 207 9.40 -22.80 10.66
C LYS A 207 10.19 -22.43 9.40
N HIS A 208 11.50 -22.66 9.35
CA HIS A 208 12.28 -22.41 8.13
C HIS A 208 11.98 -23.40 6.99
N GLN A 209 11.32 -24.53 7.27
CA GLN A 209 11.02 -25.59 6.28
C GLN A 209 9.55 -25.68 5.83
N GLN A 210 8.61 -24.91 6.40
CA GLN A 210 7.16 -25.10 6.17
C GLN A 210 6.51 -24.12 5.19
N PHE A 211 7.27 -23.42 4.36
CA PHE A 211 6.70 -22.53 3.34
C PHE A 211 6.63 -23.23 1.98
N SER A 212 5.85 -24.32 1.92
CA SER A 212 5.38 -24.90 0.66
C SER A 212 3.95 -24.47 0.39
N LEU A 213 3.72 -23.88 -0.79
CA LEU A 213 2.39 -23.80 -1.38
C LEU A 213 1.90 -25.24 -1.61
N GLN A 214 0.78 -25.58 -0.97
CA GLN A 214 0.09 -26.89 -0.97
C GLN A 214 0.55 -27.87 0.12
N GLU A 215 -0.38 -28.12 1.05
CA GLU A 215 -0.44 -29.34 1.85
C GLU A 215 -0.44 -30.57 0.92
N ASP A 216 0.04 -31.70 1.47
CA ASP A 216 0.18 -33.02 0.85
C ASP A 216 1.48 -33.29 0.08
N GLN A 217 2.60 -33.44 0.81
CA GLN A 217 3.41 -34.67 0.83
C GLN A 217 4.63 -34.54 1.76
N PRO A 218 5.01 -35.59 2.52
CA PRO A 218 6.23 -35.58 3.31
C PRO A 218 7.46 -35.59 2.40
N LEU A 219 8.34 -34.59 2.58
CA LEU A 219 9.65 -34.49 1.94
C LEU A 219 10.48 -35.76 2.23
N SER A 220 10.99 -36.40 1.18
CA SER A 220 11.96 -37.49 1.30
C SER A 220 13.35 -36.92 1.65
N PRO A 221 14.05 -37.43 2.68
CA PRO A 221 15.41 -37.00 2.99
C PRO A 221 16.38 -37.47 1.89
N LEU A 222 17.17 -36.54 1.35
CA LEU A 222 18.34 -36.85 0.53
C LEU A 222 19.39 -37.52 1.42
N GLU A 223 19.67 -38.80 1.16
CA GLU A 223 20.77 -39.55 1.76
C GLU A 223 22.10 -39.15 1.11
N ASP A 224 22.76 -38.13 1.64
CA ASP A 224 24.18 -37.93 1.38
C ASP A 224 25.00 -38.89 2.24
N ASN A 225 25.27 -40.07 1.68
CA ASN A 225 26.27 -41.02 2.20
C ASN A 225 27.68 -40.46 1.97
N THR A 226 28.09 -39.50 2.78
CA THR A 226 29.52 -39.24 3.04
C THR A 226 29.74 -39.17 4.55
N THR A 227 30.63 -40.03 5.03
CA THR A 227 31.00 -40.15 6.44
C THR A 227 31.71 -38.88 6.92
N ILE A 228 30.93 -37.89 7.36
CA ILE A 228 31.44 -36.73 8.09
C ILE A 228 31.69 -37.17 9.52
N THR A 229 32.98 -37.26 9.84
CA THR A 229 33.51 -37.49 11.17
C THR A 229 33.02 -36.41 12.12
N THR A 230 32.51 -36.85 13.26
CA THR A 230 32.17 -36.05 14.45
C THR A 230 33.29 -35.07 14.80
N THR A 231 33.15 -33.83 14.36
CA THR A 231 33.97 -32.69 14.82
C THR A 231 33.01 -31.58 15.28
N THR A 232 32.91 -31.48 16.60
CA THR A 232 32.67 -30.28 17.41
C THR A 232 31.84 -29.15 16.80
N SER A 233 30.64 -29.04 17.36
CA SER A 233 29.73 -27.91 17.41
C SER A 233 30.37 -26.64 18.01
N SER A 234 31.20 -25.92 17.26
CA SER A 234 31.60 -24.56 17.58
C SER A 234 31.61 -23.72 16.31
N ILE A 235 30.88 -22.59 16.32
CA ILE A 235 31.06 -21.54 15.32
C ILE A 235 32.52 -21.10 15.36
N ASP A 236 33.12 -20.79 14.21
CA ASP A 236 34.45 -20.20 14.17
C ASP A 236 34.46 -18.90 15.00
N PRO A 237 35.19 -18.86 16.14
CA PRO A 237 35.25 -17.65 16.98
C PRO A 237 35.79 -16.44 16.20
N ASP A 238 36.55 -16.71 15.14
CA ASP A 238 37.08 -15.72 14.19
C ASP A 238 35.97 -15.02 13.39
N LEU A 239 34.85 -15.69 13.10
CA LEU A 239 33.69 -15.06 12.44
C LEU A 239 33.00 -14.07 13.38
N ILE A 240 32.76 -14.50 14.64
CA ILE A 240 32.09 -13.69 15.66
C ILE A 240 32.89 -12.42 15.93
N THR A 241 34.21 -12.56 16.12
CA THR A 241 35.12 -11.42 16.34
C THR A 241 35.18 -10.50 15.12
N ALA A 242 35.29 -11.04 13.91
CA ALA A 242 35.31 -10.22 12.69
C ALA A 242 34.02 -9.42 12.49
N ILE A 243 32.84 -10.01 12.72
CA ILE A 243 31.56 -9.30 12.64
C ILE A 243 31.46 -8.24 13.72
N ARG A 244 31.85 -8.57 14.96
CA ARG A 244 31.89 -7.63 16.08
C ARG A 244 32.79 -6.43 15.79
N ASP A 245 33.97 -6.65 15.22
CA ASP A 245 34.91 -5.57 14.88
C ASP A 245 34.34 -4.63 13.81
N ILE A 246 33.60 -5.15 12.83
CA ILE A 246 32.93 -4.34 11.80
C ILE A 246 31.76 -3.54 12.41
N LEU A 247 30.97 -4.15 13.29
CA LEU A 247 29.84 -3.50 13.94
C LEU A 247 30.27 -2.47 15.00
N SER A 248 31.43 -2.65 15.62
CA SER A 248 31.96 -1.73 16.65
C SER A 248 32.60 -0.47 16.07
N ASN A 249 32.90 -0.44 14.77
CA ASN A 249 33.63 0.66 14.14
C ASN A 249 32.68 1.67 13.47
N ASP A 250 32.36 2.76 14.18
CA ASP A 250 31.42 3.79 13.71
C ASP A 250 31.84 4.46 12.40
N GLU A 251 33.13 4.77 12.23
CA GLU A 251 33.64 5.52 11.07
C GLU A 251 33.49 4.76 9.74
N ARG A 252 33.27 3.44 9.79
CA ARG A 252 33.12 2.62 8.59
C ARG A 252 31.74 2.71 7.95
N TRP A 253 30.72 3.15 8.69
CA TRP A 253 29.34 3.12 8.26
C TRP A 253 28.91 4.47 7.70
N ILE A 254 28.52 4.50 6.42
CA ILE A 254 27.94 5.69 5.79
C ILE A 254 26.58 6.01 6.42
N ILE A 255 25.79 4.96 6.69
CA ILE A 255 24.46 5.05 7.28
C ILE A 255 24.52 4.42 8.67
N PRO A 256 24.59 5.23 9.75
CA PRO A 256 24.70 4.71 11.11
C PRO A 256 23.47 3.92 11.54
N GLU A 257 22.28 4.27 11.06
CA GLU A 257 21.03 3.57 11.38
C GLU A 257 20.99 2.17 10.75
N LEU A 258 21.63 1.97 9.59
CA LEU A 258 21.76 0.65 8.99
C LEU A 258 22.68 -0.26 9.83
N LYS A 259 23.72 0.33 10.44
CA LYS A 259 24.55 -0.36 11.43
C LYS A 259 23.69 -0.84 12.60
N ALA A 260 22.81 0.01 13.10
CA ALA A 260 21.92 -0.29 14.20
C ALA A 260 21.02 -1.50 13.90
N VAL A 261 20.47 -1.61 12.67
CA VAL A 261 19.71 -2.78 12.24
C VAL A 261 20.56 -4.05 12.29
N CYS A 262 21.79 -3.98 11.76
CA CYS A 262 22.73 -5.11 11.78
C CYS A 262 23.16 -5.49 13.20
N GLN A 263 23.37 -4.52 14.10
CA GLN A 263 23.71 -4.74 15.51
C GLN A 263 22.56 -5.40 16.27
N LEU A 264 21.33 -4.91 16.09
CA LEU A 264 20.16 -5.50 16.74
C LEU A 264 19.92 -6.93 16.24
N ALA A 265 20.04 -7.17 14.93
CA ALA A 265 19.95 -8.52 14.36
C ALA A 265 21.01 -9.45 14.94
N TRP A 266 22.25 -8.96 15.09
CA TRP A 266 23.33 -9.71 15.71
C TRP A 266 23.04 -10.03 17.18
N ALA A 267 22.56 -9.06 17.97
CA ALA A 267 22.20 -9.24 19.37
C ALA A 267 21.09 -10.30 19.56
N ILE A 268 20.04 -10.23 18.73
CA ILE A 268 18.93 -11.21 18.74
C ILE A 268 19.45 -12.62 18.48
N ILE A 269 20.31 -12.80 17.47
CA ILE A 269 20.80 -14.12 17.08
C ILE A 269 21.76 -14.68 18.15
N LEU A 270 22.64 -13.85 18.70
CA LEU A 270 23.49 -14.25 19.84
C LEU A 270 22.65 -14.69 21.04
N ARG A 271 21.56 -13.96 21.34
CA ARG A 271 20.63 -14.31 22.41
C ARG A 271 19.91 -15.63 22.14
N ALA A 272 19.39 -15.82 20.92
CA ALA A 272 18.76 -17.06 20.50
C ALA A 272 19.70 -18.25 20.69
N ARG A 273 20.98 -18.10 20.34
CA ARG A 273 22.01 -19.12 20.57
C ARG A 273 22.28 -19.38 22.04
N SER A 274 22.37 -18.34 22.87
CA SER A 274 22.62 -18.48 24.31
C SER A 274 21.56 -19.34 25.01
N HIS A 275 20.31 -19.29 24.55
CA HIS A 275 19.23 -20.15 25.04
C HIS A 275 19.36 -21.63 24.62
N THR A 276 20.05 -21.92 23.52
CA THR A 276 20.20 -23.28 22.98
C THR A 276 21.45 -24.02 23.46
N LEU A 277 22.47 -23.31 23.96
CA LEU A 277 23.76 -23.89 24.35
C LEU A 277 24.05 -23.74 25.85
N PRO A 278 24.60 -24.77 26.52
CA PRO A 278 24.91 -24.73 27.95
C PRO A 278 26.03 -23.73 28.33
N ASP A 279 26.90 -23.33 27.39
CA ASP A 279 27.98 -22.33 27.58
C ASP A 279 27.54 -20.88 27.25
N GLY A 280 26.22 -20.61 27.19
CA GLY A 280 25.65 -19.34 26.71
C GLY A 280 25.99 -18.07 27.51
N HIS A 281 26.66 -18.18 28.66
CA HIS A 281 26.96 -17.04 29.54
C HIS A 281 28.10 -16.13 29.08
N VAL A 282 28.95 -16.56 28.14
CA VAL A 282 30.15 -15.79 27.73
C VAL A 282 29.82 -14.49 26.98
N TYR A 283 28.62 -14.38 26.39
CA TYR A 283 28.26 -13.26 25.51
C TYR A 283 27.14 -12.36 26.06
N SER A 284 26.68 -12.55 27.30
CA SER A 284 25.47 -11.88 27.80
C SER A 284 25.60 -10.35 27.92
N GLU A 285 26.75 -9.85 28.41
CA GLU A 285 26.98 -8.41 28.58
C GLU A 285 27.14 -7.69 27.23
N ASP A 286 27.80 -8.35 26.26
CA ASP A 286 27.94 -7.83 24.90
C ASP A 286 26.57 -7.72 24.19
N ILE A 287 25.62 -8.62 24.47
CA ILE A 287 24.27 -8.61 23.85
C ILE A 287 23.46 -7.39 24.29
N GLU A 288 23.45 -7.08 25.58
CA GLU A 288 22.71 -5.93 26.12
C GLU A 288 23.29 -4.61 25.58
N ALA A 289 24.62 -4.45 25.61
CA ALA A 289 25.28 -3.28 25.05
C ALA A 289 25.02 -3.10 23.53
N LEU A 290 24.99 -4.20 22.76
CA LEU A 290 24.67 -4.15 21.34
C LEU A 290 23.21 -3.73 21.09
N ALA A 291 22.28 -4.22 21.92
CA ALA A 291 20.87 -3.82 21.81
C ALA A 291 20.69 -2.35 22.21
N ASP A 292 21.37 -1.88 23.26
CA ASP A 292 21.31 -0.50 23.72
C ASP A 292 21.83 0.47 22.66
N THR A 293 23.03 0.21 22.13
CA THR A 293 23.63 1.05 21.07
C THR A 293 22.77 1.09 19.81
N ALA A 294 22.10 -0.02 19.46
CA ALA A 294 21.20 -0.05 18.32
C ALA A 294 19.91 0.77 18.56
N VAL A 295 19.35 0.72 19.77
CA VAL A 295 18.17 1.50 20.14
C VAL A 295 18.51 2.99 20.20
N GLU A 296 19.64 3.36 20.80
CA GLU A 296 20.12 4.76 20.83
C GLU A 296 20.36 5.34 19.44
N ALA A 297 20.68 4.49 18.47
CA ALA A 297 20.80 4.85 17.04
C ALA A 297 19.46 4.82 16.29
N HIS A 298 18.32 4.85 16.99
CA HIS A 298 16.95 4.97 16.45
C HIS A 298 16.57 3.91 15.40
N VAL A 299 16.96 2.66 15.63
CA VAL A 299 16.72 1.53 14.71
C VAL A 299 15.26 1.38 14.27
N PHE A 300 14.28 1.59 15.17
CA PHE A 300 12.85 1.42 14.85
C PHE A 300 12.30 2.56 13.98
N ALA A 301 12.78 3.79 14.17
CA ALA A 301 12.41 4.93 13.34
C ALA A 301 12.98 4.73 11.92
N PHE A 302 14.23 4.29 11.79
CA PHE A 302 14.82 3.99 10.49
C PHE A 302 14.07 2.87 9.74
N LEU A 303 13.71 1.79 10.44
CA LEU A 303 12.95 0.69 9.83
C LEU A 303 11.57 1.15 9.33
N SER A 304 10.86 1.96 10.10
CA SER A 304 9.50 2.42 9.75
C SER A 304 9.51 3.49 8.66
N GLU A 305 10.45 4.43 8.70
CA GLU A 305 10.46 5.58 7.79
C GLU A 305 11.23 5.35 6.50
N THR A 306 12.28 4.52 6.52
CA THR A 306 13.22 4.34 5.40
C THR A 306 13.11 2.97 4.74
N VAL A 307 12.96 1.91 5.52
CA VAL A 307 12.99 0.52 5.02
C VAL A 307 11.60 0.07 4.54
N ILE A 308 10.59 0.08 5.43
CA ILE A 308 9.25 -0.46 5.12
C ILE A 308 8.50 0.34 4.05
N LYS A 309 8.76 1.65 3.92
CA LYS A 309 8.15 2.48 2.87
C LYS A 309 8.61 2.12 1.44
N SER A 310 9.63 1.26 1.30
CA SER A 310 10.07 0.78 0.00
C SER A 310 8.99 -0.03 -0.70
N SER A 311 8.72 0.28 -1.97
CA SER A 311 7.77 -0.46 -2.82
C SER A 311 8.12 -1.93 -3.00
N LEU A 312 9.39 -2.31 -2.76
CA LEU A 312 9.85 -3.70 -2.83
C LEU A 312 9.17 -4.62 -1.81
N PHE A 313 8.81 -4.11 -0.62
CA PHE A 313 8.10 -4.91 0.38
C PHE A 313 6.76 -5.43 -0.13
N GLN A 314 6.08 -4.72 -1.03
CA GLN A 314 4.82 -5.18 -1.60
C GLN A 314 5.00 -6.30 -2.63
N GLN A 315 6.22 -6.53 -3.12
CA GLN A 315 6.51 -7.43 -4.23
C GLN A 315 7.30 -8.68 -3.81
N GLU A 316 8.08 -8.62 -2.72
CA GLU A 316 9.05 -9.66 -2.35
C GLU A 316 8.66 -10.38 -1.04
N GLU A 317 8.00 -11.54 -1.15
CA GLU A 317 7.54 -12.35 -0.02
C GLU A 317 8.63 -12.68 1.01
N PHE A 318 9.80 -13.14 0.56
CA PHE A 318 10.88 -13.57 1.46
C PHE A 318 11.46 -12.41 2.27
N LEU A 319 11.42 -11.19 1.72
CA LEU A 319 11.83 -10.01 2.45
C LEU A 319 10.85 -9.75 3.61
N ILE A 320 9.54 -9.75 3.33
CA ILE A 320 8.48 -9.59 4.35
C ILE A 320 8.65 -10.65 5.44
N ARG A 321 8.76 -11.93 5.08
CA ARG A 321 8.92 -13.03 6.05
C ARG A 321 10.15 -12.85 6.93
N ARG A 322 11.27 -12.38 6.38
CA ARG A 322 12.51 -12.16 7.16
C ARG A 322 12.38 -11.03 8.18
N PHE A 323 11.73 -9.93 7.80
CA PHE A 323 11.49 -8.81 8.73
C PHE A 323 10.44 -9.16 9.78
N HIS A 324 9.39 -9.91 9.41
CA HIS A 324 8.45 -10.48 10.38
C HIS A 324 9.19 -11.33 11.43
N MET A 325 10.06 -12.25 11.01
CA MET A 325 10.90 -13.03 11.92
C MET A 325 11.79 -12.16 12.80
N PHE A 326 12.42 -11.12 12.22
CA PHE A 326 13.22 -10.17 13.00
C PHE A 326 12.42 -9.49 14.14
N PHE A 327 11.17 -9.07 13.89
CA PHE A 327 10.33 -8.45 14.92
C PHE A 327 9.85 -9.44 15.96
N VAL A 328 9.42 -10.64 15.53
CA VAL A 328 8.99 -11.70 16.42
C VAL A 328 10.15 -12.17 17.31
N ASP A 329 11.34 -12.34 16.73
CA ASP A 329 12.54 -12.73 17.45
C ASP A 329 12.99 -11.66 18.45
N PHE A 330 12.83 -10.36 18.12
CA PHE A 330 13.06 -9.27 19.07
C PHE A 330 12.14 -9.38 20.30
N ILE A 331 10.83 -9.56 20.09
CA ILE A 331 9.85 -9.69 21.19
C ILE A 331 10.15 -10.94 22.04
N TYR A 332 10.50 -12.05 21.40
CA TYR A 332 10.70 -13.33 22.06
C TYR A 332 12.04 -13.44 22.80
N TYR A 333 13.15 -13.05 22.17
CA TYR A 333 14.50 -13.22 22.74
C TYR A 333 14.96 -12.06 23.61
N LEU A 334 14.45 -10.83 23.40
CA LEU A 334 14.81 -9.64 24.18
C LEU A 334 13.64 -9.03 24.98
N PRO A 335 12.89 -9.82 25.78
CA PRO A 335 11.70 -9.32 26.49
C PRO A 335 12.04 -8.31 27.60
N PHE A 336 13.24 -8.38 28.18
CA PHE A 336 13.70 -7.42 29.19
C PHE A 336 13.94 -6.04 28.58
N LYS A 337 14.56 -5.98 27.39
CA LYS A 337 14.77 -4.72 26.70
C LYS A 337 13.45 -4.09 26.30
N LEU A 338 12.50 -4.89 25.81
CA LEU A 338 11.15 -4.42 25.51
C LEU A 338 10.42 -3.85 26.74
N LYS A 339 10.58 -4.49 27.90
CA LYS A 339 10.03 -3.99 29.16
C LYS A 339 10.69 -2.67 29.61
N GLU A 340 12.00 -2.56 29.46
CA GLU A 340 12.75 -1.33 29.75
C GLU A 340 12.26 -0.16 28.88
N LEU A 341 12.14 -0.37 27.57
CA LEU A 341 11.65 0.63 26.62
C LEU A 341 10.25 1.12 26.97
N ARG A 342 9.36 0.20 27.39
CA ARG A 342 8.03 0.58 27.86
C ARG A 342 8.09 1.46 29.11
N VAL A 343 8.90 1.10 30.11
CA VAL A 343 9.02 1.89 31.34
C VAL A 343 9.56 3.29 31.03
N GLN A 344 10.58 3.38 30.17
CA GLN A 344 11.12 4.66 29.69
C GLN A 344 10.06 5.50 28.97
N ALA A 345 9.21 4.88 28.16
CA ALA A 345 8.12 5.58 27.47
C ALA A 345 7.02 6.06 28.43
N GLU A 346 6.71 5.30 29.49
CA GLU A 346 5.79 5.73 30.55
C GLU A 346 6.36 6.92 31.36
N ASP A 347 7.65 6.91 31.67
CA ASP A 347 8.31 8.03 32.34
C ASP A 347 8.41 9.27 31.45
N THR A 348 8.68 9.06 30.16
CA THR A 348 8.64 10.12 29.14
C THR A 348 7.24 10.71 29.02
N ALA A 349 6.18 9.88 29.03
CA ALA A 349 4.80 10.35 29.02
C ALA A 349 4.46 11.21 30.26
N ARG A 350 4.89 10.81 31.45
CA ARG A 350 4.72 11.61 32.69
C ARG A 350 5.44 12.95 32.58
N MET A 351 6.66 12.95 32.06
CA MET A 351 7.44 14.18 31.85
C MET A 351 6.73 15.13 30.85
N ILE A 352 6.17 14.59 29.77
CA ILE A 352 5.39 15.37 28.79
C ILE A 352 4.19 16.03 29.47
N GLU A 353 3.42 15.26 30.23
CA GLU A 353 2.23 15.76 30.95
C GLU A 353 2.60 16.84 31.97
N ASP A 354 3.71 16.68 32.68
CA ASP A 354 4.22 17.66 33.64
C ASP A 354 4.71 18.94 32.95
N CYS A 355 5.40 18.83 31.81
CA CYS A 355 5.82 19.98 31.01
C CYS A 355 4.62 20.76 30.49
N GLU A 356 3.59 20.07 29.99
CA GLU A 356 2.36 20.69 29.51
C GLU A 356 1.59 21.38 30.63
N ARG A 357 1.46 20.73 31.79
CA ARG A 357 0.82 21.31 32.98
C ARG A 357 1.59 22.54 33.49
N ALA A 358 2.92 22.49 33.43
CA ALA A 358 3.80 23.59 33.80
C ALA A 358 3.97 24.66 32.69
N ARG A 359 3.41 24.43 31.49
CA ARG A 359 3.61 25.24 30.27
C ARG A 359 5.09 25.49 29.93
N LYS A 360 5.93 24.47 30.15
CA LYS A 360 7.35 24.48 29.78
C LYS A 360 7.53 23.83 28.40
N PRO A 361 8.54 24.25 27.62
CA PRO A 361 8.90 23.54 26.41
C PRO A 361 9.35 22.12 26.75
N LEU A 362 9.04 21.19 25.86
CA LEU A 362 9.53 19.82 25.93
C LEU A 362 11.06 19.80 25.73
N PRO A 363 11.79 18.89 26.39
CA PRO A 363 13.19 18.66 26.06
C PRO A 363 13.38 18.31 24.57
N ASP A 364 14.54 18.63 24.01
CA ASP A 364 14.78 18.36 22.58
C ASP A 364 15.06 16.86 22.30
N ASN A 365 15.63 16.13 23.27
CA ASN A 365 16.00 14.71 23.13
C ASN A 365 15.07 13.81 23.96
N LEU A 366 13.83 13.62 23.52
CA LEU A 366 12.96 12.59 24.09
C LEU A 366 13.26 11.24 23.45
N GLN A 367 13.49 10.21 24.29
CA GLN A 367 13.50 8.82 23.84
C GLN A 367 12.08 8.41 23.47
N ARG A 368 11.88 7.98 22.23
CA ARG A 368 10.57 7.57 21.68
C ARG A 368 10.60 6.20 21.02
N ASP A 369 11.58 5.38 21.40
CA ASP A 369 11.92 4.15 20.68
C ASP A 369 10.83 3.09 20.83
N TYR A 370 10.11 3.06 21.96
CA TYR A 370 8.96 2.18 22.15
C TYR A 370 7.78 2.58 21.25
N GLU A 371 7.51 3.87 21.12
CA GLU A 371 6.47 4.42 20.24
C GLU A 371 6.77 4.12 18.78
N TYR A 372 8.03 4.34 18.36
CA TYR A 372 8.49 3.96 17.03
C TYR A 372 8.37 2.45 16.80
N PHE A 373 8.61 1.61 17.81
CA PHE A 373 8.40 0.17 17.69
C PHE A 373 6.92 -0.21 17.51
N LEU A 374 5.99 0.42 18.24
CA LEU A 374 4.55 0.18 18.07
C LEU A 374 4.05 0.63 16.69
N GLU A 375 4.50 1.80 16.22
CA GLU A 375 4.19 2.31 14.87
C GLU A 375 4.84 1.47 13.77
N LEU A 376 6.03 0.92 14.03
CA LEU A 376 6.69 -0.03 13.13
C LEU A 376 5.84 -1.28 12.92
N LEU A 377 5.33 -1.87 14.00
CA LEU A 377 4.41 -3.01 13.90
C LEU A 377 3.10 -2.60 13.20
N SER A 378 2.56 -1.41 13.51
CA SER A 378 1.37 -0.89 12.84
C SER A 378 1.55 -0.83 11.31
N THR A 379 2.61 -0.15 10.86
CA THR A 379 2.90 0.07 9.44
C THR A 379 3.28 -1.21 8.71
N PHE A 380 4.02 -2.11 9.35
CA PHE A 380 4.45 -3.37 8.74
C PHE A 380 3.28 -4.33 8.47
N TYR A 381 2.35 -4.48 9.43
CA TYR A 381 1.25 -5.43 9.32
C TYR A 381 -0.04 -4.86 8.71
N ALA A 382 -0.14 -3.54 8.50
CA ALA A 382 -1.36 -2.84 8.05
C ALA A 382 -2.04 -3.44 6.82
N ASN A 383 -1.26 -3.88 5.82
CA ASN A 383 -1.79 -4.45 4.58
C ASN A 383 -1.13 -5.80 4.28
N ASP A 384 -1.91 -6.88 4.26
CA ASP A 384 -1.43 -8.21 3.86
C ASP A 384 -1.49 -8.37 2.32
N HIS A 385 -0.61 -7.68 1.61
CA HIS A 385 -0.60 -7.65 0.13
C HIS A 385 -0.43 -9.03 -0.52
N MET A 386 0.30 -9.93 0.14
CA MET A 386 0.64 -11.26 -0.37
C MET A 386 -0.16 -12.38 0.31
N SER A 387 -1.18 -12.02 1.12
CA SER A 387 -2.01 -12.98 1.88
C SER A 387 -1.17 -14.02 2.65
N LEU A 388 -0.15 -13.55 3.37
CA LEU A 388 0.79 -14.39 4.10
C LEU A 388 0.30 -14.75 5.50
N HIS A 389 -0.74 -14.07 6.00
CA HIS A 389 -1.35 -14.31 7.31
C HIS A 389 -0.39 -14.20 8.51
N LEU A 390 0.67 -13.38 8.39
CA LEU A 390 1.73 -13.28 9.40
C LEU A 390 1.26 -12.66 10.73
N SER A 391 0.24 -11.80 10.68
CA SER A 391 -0.32 -11.16 11.89
C SER A 391 -1.05 -12.14 12.80
N GLU A 392 -1.45 -13.32 12.30
CA GLU A 392 -2.13 -14.36 13.07
C GLU A 392 -1.24 -14.95 14.18
N GLU A 393 0.09 -14.87 14.04
CA GLU A 393 1.02 -15.35 15.08
C GLU A 393 0.93 -14.56 16.41
N PHE A 394 0.40 -13.33 16.37
CA PHE A 394 0.20 -12.51 17.58
C PHE A 394 -1.01 -12.94 18.41
N TRP A 395 -1.86 -13.81 17.85
CA TRP A 395 -3.14 -14.17 18.44
C TRP A 395 -3.18 -15.66 18.78
N ILE A 396 -3.79 -16.00 19.91
CA ILE A 396 -4.07 -17.39 20.27
C ILE A 396 -5.52 -17.68 19.91
N ALA A 397 -5.76 -18.68 19.05
CA ALA A 397 -7.11 -19.09 18.68
C ALA A 397 -7.90 -19.51 19.94
N ALA A 398 -9.11 -18.98 20.09
CA ALA A 398 -10.00 -19.28 21.22
C ALA A 398 -10.26 -20.80 21.37
N ASP A 399 -10.29 -21.53 20.26
CA ASP A 399 -10.48 -22.99 20.23
C ASP A 399 -9.24 -23.77 20.70
N ALA A 400 -8.04 -23.20 20.58
CA ALA A 400 -6.81 -23.82 21.08
C ALA A 400 -6.73 -23.81 22.62
N LEU A 401 -7.36 -22.81 23.25
CA LEU A 401 -7.54 -22.74 24.71
C LEU A 401 -8.60 -23.73 25.23
N ALA A 402 -9.56 -24.13 24.38
CA ALA A 402 -10.64 -25.05 24.74
C ALA A 402 -10.24 -26.54 24.80
N GLY A 403 -8.97 -26.87 24.51
CA GLY A 403 -8.43 -28.22 24.72
C GLY A 403 -8.98 -29.31 23.81
N HIS A 404 -9.55 -28.96 22.65
CA HIS A 404 -9.97 -29.95 21.65
C HIS A 404 -8.73 -30.61 20.99
N ARG A 405 -8.61 -31.93 21.21
CA ARG A 405 -7.43 -32.79 20.94
C ARG A 405 -6.98 -32.96 19.47
N LEU A 406 -7.40 -32.10 18.56
CA LEU A 406 -7.09 -32.20 17.13
C LEU A 406 -6.23 -31.04 16.58
N MET A 407 -5.93 -30.01 17.39
CA MET A 407 -5.07 -28.88 16.98
C MET A 407 -3.82 -28.77 17.84
N GLN A 408 -2.70 -28.35 17.22
CA GLN A 408 -1.40 -28.18 17.87
C GLN A 408 -1.50 -27.16 19.02
N SER A 409 -0.91 -27.49 20.18
CA SER A 409 -0.81 -26.55 21.31
C SER A 409 -0.04 -25.28 20.91
N PRO A 410 -0.42 -24.09 21.41
CA PRO A 410 0.26 -22.83 21.06
C PRO A 410 1.74 -22.90 21.42
N THR A 411 2.59 -22.37 20.53
CA THR A 411 4.04 -22.35 20.74
C THR A 411 4.44 -21.34 21.82
N GLN A 412 5.58 -21.54 22.48
CA GLN A 412 6.09 -20.57 23.47
C GLN A 412 6.28 -19.16 22.89
N GLN A 413 6.66 -19.08 21.61
CA GLN A 413 6.78 -17.83 20.87
C GLN A 413 5.43 -17.14 20.68
N GLN A 414 4.40 -17.87 20.21
CA GLN A 414 3.04 -17.32 20.09
C GLN A 414 2.47 -16.85 21.44
N VAL A 415 2.74 -17.61 22.52
CA VAL A 415 2.35 -17.19 23.87
C VAL A 415 3.06 -15.89 24.28
N ALA A 416 4.34 -15.75 23.97
CA ALA A 416 5.07 -14.51 24.25
C ALA A 416 4.54 -13.30 23.45
N LEU A 417 4.17 -13.51 22.18
CA LEU A 417 3.57 -12.47 21.33
C LEU A 417 2.19 -12.04 21.84
N ALA A 418 1.32 -13.00 22.17
CA ALA A 418 0.00 -12.70 22.74
C ALA A 418 0.12 -11.96 24.08
N ASN A 419 1.03 -12.41 24.96
CA ASN A 419 1.32 -11.72 26.22
C ASN A 419 1.86 -10.30 25.98
N PHE A 420 2.62 -10.06 24.92
CA PHE A 420 3.06 -8.73 24.56
C PHE A 420 1.87 -7.82 24.19
N VAL A 421 0.95 -8.29 23.34
CA VAL A 421 -0.25 -7.53 22.94
C VAL A 421 -1.13 -7.18 24.14
N GLU A 422 -1.36 -8.13 25.03
CA GLU A 422 -2.14 -7.93 26.26
C GLU A 422 -1.43 -6.99 27.24
N SER A 423 -0.14 -7.22 27.47
CA SER A 423 0.67 -6.40 28.38
C SER A 423 0.73 -4.95 27.91
N ALA A 424 0.97 -4.72 26.62
CA ALA A 424 0.99 -3.39 26.01
C ALA A 424 -0.35 -2.66 26.18
N GLY A 425 -1.47 -3.39 26.19
CA GLY A 425 -2.82 -2.87 26.35
C GLY A 425 -3.28 -2.55 27.78
N GLY A 426 -2.44 -2.82 28.78
CA GLY A 426 -2.76 -2.67 30.21
C GLY A 426 -2.94 -1.22 30.69
N THR A 427 -2.25 -0.83 31.77
CA THR A 427 -2.29 0.53 32.31
C THR A 427 -1.58 1.52 31.39
N LEU A 428 -2.29 1.99 30.36
CA LEU A 428 -1.79 2.94 29.37
C LEU A 428 -1.97 4.39 29.81
N SER A 429 -0.95 5.23 29.61
CA SER A 429 -1.07 6.68 29.68
C SER A 429 -1.83 7.21 28.46
N ALA A 430 -2.42 8.42 28.56
CA ALA A 430 -3.10 9.05 27.43
C ALA A 430 -2.18 9.25 26.21
N TYR A 431 -0.87 9.37 26.46
CA TYR A 431 0.16 9.54 25.44
C TYR A 431 0.45 8.26 24.64
N LEU A 432 0.55 7.10 25.31
CA LEU A 432 0.81 5.81 24.65
C LEU A 432 -0.43 5.20 23.98
N TYR A 433 -1.62 5.66 24.37
CA TYR A 433 -2.89 5.11 23.88
C TYR A 433 -2.99 5.08 22.35
N CYS A 434 -2.65 6.17 21.65
CA CYS A 434 -2.78 6.23 20.19
C CYS A 434 -1.86 5.21 19.49
N HIS A 435 -0.59 5.12 19.92
CA HIS A 435 0.40 4.20 19.36
C HIS A 435 -0.01 2.74 19.58
N TYR A 436 -0.59 2.41 20.74
CA TYR A 436 -1.13 1.07 21.00
C TYR A 436 -2.31 0.73 20.07
N ILE A 437 -3.25 1.67 19.89
CA ILE A 437 -4.40 1.47 18.98
C ILE A 437 -3.95 1.35 17.52
N HIS A 438 -2.96 2.13 17.09
CA HIS A 438 -2.37 1.98 15.75
C HIS A 438 -1.71 0.62 15.58
N MET A 439 -0.94 0.15 16.57
CA MET A 439 -0.37 -1.20 16.55
C MET A 439 -1.48 -2.25 16.39
N LEU A 440 -2.54 -2.20 17.20
CA LEU A 440 -3.68 -3.11 17.10
C LEU A 440 -4.32 -3.08 15.70
N ALA A 441 -4.49 -1.90 15.11
CA ALA A 441 -5.03 -1.77 13.77
C ALA A 441 -4.14 -2.45 12.73
N GLY A 442 -2.81 -2.34 12.85
CA GLY A 442 -1.87 -3.02 11.96
C GLY A 442 -1.92 -4.54 12.08
N ILE A 443 -1.88 -5.08 13.31
CA ILE A 443 -1.89 -6.54 13.54
C ILE A 443 -3.26 -7.21 13.36
N SER A 444 -4.29 -6.46 12.94
CA SER A 444 -5.67 -6.93 12.71
C SER A 444 -6.02 -6.97 11.21
N SER A 445 -5.02 -7.16 10.34
CA SER A 445 -5.17 -7.08 8.89
C SER A 445 -5.79 -8.31 8.22
N THR A 446 -5.96 -9.42 8.93
CA THR A 446 -6.63 -10.64 8.42
C THR A 446 -7.97 -10.88 9.10
N GLN A 447 -8.82 -11.74 8.54
CA GLN A 447 -10.12 -12.07 9.13
C GLN A 447 -9.97 -12.65 10.56
N SER A 448 -9.07 -13.63 10.76
CA SER A 448 -8.84 -14.27 12.05
C SER A 448 -8.28 -13.30 13.10
N SER A 449 -7.30 -12.48 12.71
CA SER A 449 -6.69 -11.48 13.60
C SER A 449 -7.65 -10.36 13.98
N ALA A 450 -8.46 -9.88 13.04
CA ALA A 450 -9.52 -8.90 13.30
C ALA A 450 -10.55 -9.44 14.32
N HIS A 451 -10.97 -10.70 14.16
CA HIS A 451 -11.88 -11.34 15.11
C HIS A 451 -11.27 -11.47 16.51
N ALA A 452 -10.00 -11.89 16.60
CA ALA A 452 -9.29 -11.97 17.88
C ALA A 452 -9.13 -10.60 18.57
N CYS A 453 -8.83 -9.54 17.80
CA CYS A 453 -8.75 -8.18 18.32
C CYS A 453 -10.12 -7.68 18.82
N PHE A 454 -11.19 -7.95 18.07
CA PHE A 454 -12.56 -7.63 18.48
C PHE A 454 -12.91 -8.27 19.82
N GLU A 455 -12.63 -9.56 19.98
CA GLU A 455 -12.91 -10.31 21.20
C GLU A 455 -12.03 -9.86 22.38
N LEU A 456 -10.74 -9.56 22.16
CA LEU A 456 -9.85 -9.00 23.21
C LEU A 456 -10.46 -7.75 23.84
N LEU A 457 -10.89 -6.79 23.01
CA LEU A 457 -11.45 -5.52 23.47
C LEU A 457 -12.90 -5.63 23.96
N ARG A 458 -13.60 -6.71 23.59
CA ARG A 458 -14.94 -7.08 24.09
C ARG A 458 -14.87 -7.69 25.49
N PHE A 459 -13.91 -8.58 25.75
CA PHE A 459 -13.71 -9.28 27.02
C PHE A 459 -12.87 -8.50 28.04
N ALA A 460 -12.24 -7.39 27.65
CA ALA A 460 -11.59 -6.42 28.56
C ALA A 460 -12.53 -5.78 29.61
N LYS A 461 -13.74 -6.31 29.80
CA LYS A 461 -14.72 -5.92 30.83
C LYS A 461 -14.23 -6.19 32.25
N ASP A 462 -13.47 -7.27 32.47
CA ASP A 462 -13.07 -7.68 33.82
C ASP A 462 -11.92 -6.85 34.40
N THR A 463 -11.12 -6.20 33.55
CA THR A 463 -9.99 -5.35 33.95
C THR A 463 -10.36 -3.86 34.05
N GLY A 464 -11.51 -3.44 33.51
CA GLY A 464 -11.94 -2.04 33.56
C GLY A 464 -10.92 -1.09 32.93
N GLY A 465 -10.17 -1.53 31.92
CA GLY A 465 -9.15 -0.74 31.22
C GLY A 465 -9.74 0.35 30.31
N PRO A 466 -8.96 1.36 29.89
CA PRO A 466 -9.40 2.44 29.00
C PRO A 466 -9.69 1.97 27.55
N THR A 467 -9.27 0.76 27.18
CA THR A 467 -9.29 0.23 25.82
C THR A 467 -10.56 -0.56 25.46
N CYS A 468 -11.49 -0.80 26.38
CA CYS A 468 -12.66 -1.63 26.10
C CYS A 468 -13.73 -0.94 25.21
N TRP A 469 -14.41 -1.73 24.36
CA TRP A 469 -15.41 -1.21 23.42
C TRP A 469 -16.54 -0.42 24.10
N ASN A 470 -16.98 -0.88 25.28
CA ASN A 470 -18.04 -0.19 26.02
C ASN A 470 -17.67 1.24 26.40
N ARG A 471 -16.43 1.49 26.84
CA ARG A 471 -15.97 2.84 27.18
C ARG A 471 -15.78 3.70 25.95
N ILE A 472 -15.25 3.12 24.88
CA ILE A 472 -15.08 3.77 23.59
C ILE A 472 -16.42 4.29 23.05
N PHE A 473 -17.45 3.43 22.96
CA PHE A 473 -18.76 3.84 22.45
C PHE A 473 -19.50 4.79 23.41
N GLN A 474 -19.35 4.61 24.72
CA GLN A 474 -19.84 5.60 25.69
C GLN A 474 -19.20 6.97 25.47
N ALA A 475 -17.89 7.04 25.19
CA ALA A 475 -17.21 8.29 24.87
C ALA A 475 -17.79 8.93 23.60
N PHE A 476 -17.97 8.19 22.51
CA PHE A 476 -18.60 8.73 21.28
C PHE A 476 -20.01 9.30 21.54
N LEU A 477 -20.84 8.61 22.34
CA LEU A 477 -22.17 9.09 22.70
C LEU A 477 -22.11 10.35 23.58
N LEU A 478 -21.14 10.45 24.50
CA LEU A 478 -20.91 11.65 25.31
C LEU A 478 -20.48 12.84 24.46
N TYR A 479 -19.55 12.64 23.52
CA TYR A 479 -19.13 13.68 22.58
C TYR A 479 -20.33 14.12 21.72
N ARG A 480 -21.11 13.18 21.17
CA ARG A 480 -22.33 13.49 20.41
C ARG A 480 -23.27 14.40 21.21
N ASN A 481 -23.59 14.02 22.44
CA ASN A 481 -24.55 14.78 23.27
C ASN A 481 -24.03 16.17 23.64
N THR A 482 -22.72 16.31 23.83
CA THR A 482 -22.06 17.56 24.23
C THR A 482 -21.98 18.56 23.08
N TYR A 483 -21.70 18.10 21.86
CA TYR A 483 -21.43 18.94 20.69
C TYR A 483 -22.62 19.08 19.71
N ARG A 484 -23.78 18.46 20.02
CA ARG A 484 -25.00 18.63 19.23
C ARG A 484 -25.51 20.08 19.30
N PRO A 485 -25.94 20.69 18.17
CA PRO A 485 -26.36 22.09 18.11
C PRO A 485 -27.49 22.43 19.10
N ASP A 486 -28.47 21.54 19.25
CA ASP A 486 -29.64 21.72 20.13
C ASP A 486 -29.25 21.84 21.61
N THR A 487 -28.19 21.16 22.04
CA THR A 487 -27.71 21.19 23.42
C THR A 487 -26.94 22.47 23.73
N LEU A 488 -26.24 23.04 22.74
CA LEU A 488 -25.47 24.28 22.87
C LEU A 488 -26.38 25.51 22.97
N LEU A 489 -27.56 25.47 22.32
CA LEU A 489 -28.58 26.52 22.43
C LEU A 489 -29.29 26.47 23.79
N ASN A 490 -29.44 25.29 24.39
CA ASN A 490 -30.13 25.08 25.67
C ASN A 490 -29.24 25.28 26.92
N GLN A 491 -27.92 25.41 26.76
CA GLN A 491 -26.98 25.79 27.84
C GLN A 491 -26.91 27.31 28.04
N GLN A 492 -28.02 28.03 27.90
CA GLN A 492 -28.13 29.38 28.49
C GLN A 492 -28.27 29.23 30.01
N PRO A 493 -27.39 29.85 30.82
CA PRO A 493 -27.64 29.94 32.26
C PRO A 493 -28.89 30.80 32.47
N GLN A 494 -29.95 30.21 33.04
CA GLN A 494 -30.99 31.00 33.67
C GLN A 494 -30.44 31.63 34.95
N THR A 495 -29.76 32.76 34.83
CA THR A 495 -29.61 33.72 35.94
C THR A 495 -29.52 35.15 35.40
N SER A 496 -30.58 35.91 35.68
CA SER A 496 -30.55 37.27 36.23
C SER A 496 -29.54 38.28 35.67
N PHE A 497 -30.08 39.27 34.94
CA PHE A 497 -29.68 40.68 34.90
C PHE A 497 -28.20 41.05 35.13
N GLY A 498 -27.55 41.49 34.04
CA GLY A 498 -26.52 42.53 34.05
C GLY A 498 -25.07 42.05 34.13
N GLY A 499 -24.36 42.12 33.00
CA GLY A 499 -22.90 42.06 32.95
C GLY A 499 -22.39 41.48 31.65
N SER A 500 -21.65 42.29 30.88
CA SER A 500 -21.05 41.92 29.60
C SER A 500 -20.21 40.64 29.70
N THR A 501 -20.61 39.60 28.98
CA THR A 501 -19.74 38.46 28.68
C THR A 501 -19.76 38.21 27.18
N SER A 502 -18.56 38.18 26.60
CA SER A 502 -18.25 37.89 25.20
C SER A 502 -19.02 36.68 24.67
N PRO A 503 -19.28 36.58 23.35
CA PRO A 503 -19.91 35.40 22.77
C PRO A 503 -19.09 34.16 23.19
N SER A 504 -19.75 33.22 23.84
CA SER A 504 -19.17 31.96 24.30
C SER A 504 -18.44 31.29 23.14
N ALA A 505 -17.11 31.16 23.25
CA ALA A 505 -16.29 30.46 22.28
C ALA A 505 -16.92 29.10 21.97
N ILE A 506 -17.08 28.80 20.68
CA ILE A 506 -17.54 27.49 20.21
C ILE A 506 -16.65 26.45 20.89
N LYS A 507 -17.22 25.60 21.75
CA LYS A 507 -16.48 24.50 22.35
C LYS A 507 -16.05 23.59 21.20
N THR A 508 -14.74 23.35 21.08
CA THR A 508 -14.15 22.38 20.15
C THR A 508 -13.51 21.26 20.96
N ILE A 509 -13.56 20.04 20.44
CA ILE A 509 -12.88 18.88 21.05
C ILE A 509 -11.38 19.18 21.13
N ALA A 510 -10.71 18.76 22.21
CA ALA A 510 -9.28 18.97 22.35
C ALA A 510 -8.52 18.20 21.24
N PRO A 511 -7.44 18.75 20.66
CA PRO A 511 -6.78 18.13 19.50
C PRO A 511 -6.25 16.72 19.81
N LYS A 512 -5.78 16.47 21.03
CA LYS A 512 -5.35 15.14 21.49
C LYS A 512 -6.48 14.12 21.57
N GLU A 513 -7.68 14.58 21.93
CA GLU A 513 -8.87 13.73 21.95
C GLU A 513 -9.32 13.43 20.52
N VAL A 514 -9.25 14.40 19.61
CA VAL A 514 -9.52 14.18 18.18
C VAL A 514 -8.60 13.11 17.60
N THR A 515 -7.29 13.18 17.86
CA THR A 515 -6.34 12.16 17.39
C THR A 515 -6.64 10.77 17.96
N ALA A 516 -7.01 10.68 19.24
CA ALA A 516 -7.39 9.42 19.86
C ALA A 516 -8.69 8.84 19.28
N LEU A 517 -9.70 9.69 19.04
CA LEU A 517 -10.96 9.28 18.41
C LEU A 517 -10.72 8.79 16.97
N ILE A 518 -9.87 9.48 16.20
CA ILE A 518 -9.49 9.05 14.84
C ILE A 518 -8.77 7.70 14.89
N ALA A 519 -7.81 7.51 15.79
CA ALA A 519 -7.11 6.23 15.93
C ALA A 519 -8.07 5.07 16.21
N VAL A 520 -9.04 5.28 17.10
CA VAL A 520 -10.07 4.28 17.43
C VAL A 520 -11.01 4.03 16.26
N LEU A 521 -11.41 5.07 15.51
CA LEU A 521 -12.20 4.90 14.30
C LEU A 521 -11.41 4.08 13.27
N ASN A 522 -10.13 4.37 13.04
CA ASN A 522 -9.30 3.59 12.13
C ASN A 522 -9.21 2.10 12.54
N LEU A 523 -9.13 1.80 13.85
CA LEU A 523 -9.18 0.41 14.34
C LEU A 523 -10.53 -0.26 14.03
N ILE A 524 -11.65 0.43 14.27
CA ILE A 524 -12.99 -0.07 13.94
C ILE A 524 -13.13 -0.30 12.43
N GLU A 525 -12.61 0.62 11.61
CA GLU A 525 -12.58 0.51 10.15
C GLU A 525 -11.87 -0.78 9.73
N VAL A 526 -10.65 -1.01 10.23
CA VAL A 526 -9.87 -2.21 9.89
C VAL A 526 -10.63 -3.47 10.29
N ILE A 527 -11.07 -3.60 11.54
CA ILE A 527 -11.77 -4.80 12.02
C ILE A 527 -13.05 -5.05 11.22
N ALA A 528 -13.89 -4.03 11.04
CA ALA A 528 -15.14 -4.16 10.30
C ALA A 528 -14.90 -4.47 8.81
N SER A 529 -13.77 -4.03 8.24
CA SER A 529 -13.43 -4.31 6.85
C SER A 529 -13.00 -5.76 6.61
N GLN A 530 -12.40 -6.41 7.60
CA GLN A 530 -11.82 -7.76 7.47
C GLN A 530 -12.75 -8.88 7.96
N ASP A 531 -13.48 -8.68 9.06
CA ASP A 531 -14.36 -9.72 9.63
C ASP A 531 -15.84 -9.31 9.60
N GLU A 532 -16.67 -10.16 9.00
CA GLU A 532 -18.12 -9.98 8.95
C GLU A 532 -18.79 -10.19 10.30
N VAL A 533 -18.32 -11.17 11.09
CA VAL A 533 -18.93 -11.47 12.40
C VAL A 533 -18.76 -10.29 13.35
N SER A 534 -17.55 -9.75 13.43
CA SER A 534 -17.26 -8.54 14.21
C SER A 534 -18.05 -7.33 13.71
N ARG A 535 -18.18 -7.15 12.39
CA ARG A 535 -18.97 -6.07 11.77
C ARG A 535 -20.45 -6.12 12.17
N ILE A 536 -21.07 -7.31 12.13
CA ILE A 536 -22.46 -7.50 12.58
C ILE A 536 -22.53 -7.32 14.10
N GLY A 537 -21.58 -7.88 14.85
CA GLY A 537 -21.51 -7.75 16.31
C GLY A 537 -21.43 -6.30 16.78
N PHE A 538 -20.72 -5.45 16.05
CA PHE A 538 -20.71 -4.00 16.24
C PHE A 538 -22.09 -3.36 16.02
N PHE A 539 -22.74 -3.69 14.89
CA PHE A 539 -24.00 -3.07 14.49
C PHE A 539 -25.18 -3.47 15.38
N GLU A 540 -25.27 -4.75 15.77
CA GLU A 540 -26.39 -5.28 16.57
C GLU A 540 -26.29 -4.95 18.06
N HIS A 541 -25.12 -4.50 18.56
CA HIS A 541 -24.93 -4.30 19.99
C HIS A 541 -25.77 -3.12 20.54
N PRO A 542 -26.71 -3.37 21.47
CA PRO A 542 -27.74 -2.39 21.84
C PRO A 542 -27.19 -1.16 22.58
N GLN A 543 -26.05 -1.30 23.27
CA GLN A 543 -25.44 -0.21 24.03
C GLN A 543 -24.53 0.68 23.19
N TRP A 544 -24.06 0.20 22.03
CA TRP A 544 -23.07 0.93 21.22
C TRP A 544 -23.74 1.91 20.26
N GLN A 545 -24.97 1.61 19.82
CA GLN A 545 -25.83 2.49 19.03
C GLN A 545 -25.07 3.17 17.88
N ILE A 546 -24.39 2.40 17.04
CA ILE A 546 -23.46 2.90 16.00
C ILE A 546 -24.11 3.95 15.11
N THR A 547 -25.34 3.68 14.65
CA THR A 547 -26.11 4.61 13.82
C THR A 547 -26.33 5.94 14.52
N GLY A 548 -26.77 5.89 15.79
CA GLY A 548 -26.91 7.07 16.62
C GLY A 548 -25.58 7.79 16.85
N ALA A 549 -24.54 7.08 17.27
CA ALA A 549 -23.24 7.65 17.60
C ALA A 549 -22.60 8.35 16.38
N PHE A 550 -22.46 7.64 15.27
CA PHE A 550 -21.68 8.11 14.11
C PHE A 550 -22.44 9.13 13.27
N PHE A 551 -23.68 8.85 12.85
CA PHE A 551 -24.48 9.84 12.10
C PHE A 551 -24.80 11.05 12.97
N GLY A 552 -24.99 10.86 14.28
CA GLY A 552 -25.17 11.96 15.21
C GLY A 552 -23.96 12.88 15.32
N LEU A 553 -22.74 12.33 15.27
CA LEU A 553 -21.50 13.11 15.25
C LEU A 553 -21.28 13.79 13.89
N LEU A 554 -21.69 13.18 12.77
CA LEU A 554 -21.62 13.81 11.45
C LEU A 554 -22.44 15.11 11.38
N SER A 555 -23.58 15.16 12.08
CA SER A 555 -24.40 16.37 12.22
C SER A 555 -23.83 17.41 13.19
N CYS A 556 -22.78 17.09 13.96
CA CYS A 556 -22.14 18.01 14.89
C CYS A 556 -21.06 18.88 14.20
N ARG A 557 -20.74 20.03 14.81
CA ARG A 557 -19.63 20.91 14.37
C ARG A 557 -18.28 20.39 14.89
N ILE A 558 -17.80 19.31 14.28
CA ILE A 558 -16.51 18.67 14.59
C ILE A 558 -15.49 18.92 13.47
N SER A 559 -14.21 18.66 13.74
CA SER A 559 -13.13 18.76 12.74
C SER A 559 -13.40 17.84 11.54
N LEU A 560 -13.06 18.31 10.34
CA LEU A 560 -13.23 17.53 9.10
C LEU A 560 -12.44 16.21 9.11
N ASP A 561 -11.26 16.16 9.74
CA ASP A 561 -10.49 14.91 9.87
C ASP A 561 -11.26 13.82 10.63
N LEU A 562 -12.02 14.23 11.67
CA LEU A 562 -12.87 13.31 12.43
C LEU A 562 -14.09 12.87 11.60
N LYS A 563 -14.72 13.79 10.85
CA LYS A 563 -15.79 13.42 9.91
C LYS A 563 -15.28 12.48 8.82
N ALA A 564 -14.05 12.67 8.36
CA ALA A 564 -13.44 11.81 7.35
C ALA A 564 -13.23 10.38 7.88
N ALA A 565 -12.72 10.25 9.10
CA ALA A 565 -12.60 8.96 9.78
C ALA A 565 -13.97 8.29 10.03
N LEU A 566 -15.01 9.09 10.35
CA LEU A 566 -16.38 8.58 10.46
C LEU A 566 -16.92 8.05 9.13
N PHE A 567 -16.66 8.72 8.01
CA PHE A 567 -17.08 8.20 6.70
C PHE A 567 -16.33 6.94 6.31
N ASN A 568 -15.01 6.85 6.56
CA ASN A 568 -14.26 5.63 6.26
C ASN A 568 -14.73 4.44 7.11
N THR A 569 -14.98 4.65 8.42
CA THR A 569 -15.56 3.59 9.27
C THR A 569 -16.93 3.16 8.80
N LEU A 570 -17.84 4.09 8.51
CA LEU A 570 -19.15 3.77 7.96
C LEU A 570 -19.02 3.02 6.62
N SER A 571 -18.05 3.37 5.77
CA SER A 571 -17.77 2.66 4.53
C SER A 571 -17.40 1.20 4.77
N ALA A 572 -16.63 0.88 5.81
CA ALA A 572 -16.30 -0.51 6.15
C ALA A 572 -17.56 -1.32 6.54
N PHE A 573 -18.50 -0.71 7.25
CA PHE A 573 -19.78 -1.33 7.62
C PHE A 573 -20.67 -1.68 6.42
N THR A 574 -20.60 -0.91 5.35
CA THR A 574 -21.44 -1.10 4.14
C THR A 574 -21.08 -2.34 3.32
N LYS A 575 -20.00 -3.06 3.67
CA LYS A 575 -19.68 -4.34 3.03
C LYS A 575 -20.78 -5.40 3.25
N THR A 576 -21.52 -5.32 4.36
CA THR A 576 -22.73 -6.15 4.57
C THR A 576 -23.95 -5.43 4.01
N SER A 577 -24.67 -6.09 3.10
CA SER A 577 -25.82 -5.54 2.35
C SER A 577 -26.93 -5.00 3.26
N GLU A 578 -27.26 -5.71 4.35
CA GLU A 578 -28.30 -5.31 5.29
C GLU A 578 -27.99 -3.98 5.99
N ILE A 579 -26.73 -3.80 6.39
CA ILE A 579 -26.26 -2.57 7.04
C ILE A 579 -26.25 -1.42 6.02
N ALA A 580 -25.84 -1.66 4.78
CA ALA A 580 -25.86 -0.65 3.71
C ALA A 580 -27.28 -0.17 3.39
N MET A 581 -28.27 -1.07 3.32
CA MET A 581 -29.68 -0.70 3.17
C MET A 581 -30.17 0.18 4.32
N HIS A 582 -29.80 -0.17 5.57
CA HIS A 582 -30.17 0.62 6.74
C HIS A 582 -29.53 2.02 6.70
N PHE A 583 -28.24 2.12 6.33
CA PHE A 583 -27.55 3.40 6.20
C PHE A 583 -28.13 4.26 5.08
N TRP A 584 -28.51 3.67 3.93
CA TRP A 584 -29.15 4.41 2.85
C TRP A 584 -30.47 5.05 3.30
N LYS A 585 -31.28 4.32 4.08
CA LYS A 585 -32.50 4.87 4.67
C LYS A 585 -32.22 6.05 5.59
N ILE A 586 -31.20 5.95 6.45
CA ILE A 586 -30.79 7.04 7.34
C ILE A 586 -30.30 8.26 6.56
N ILE A 587 -29.55 8.07 5.47
CA ILE A 587 -29.09 9.16 4.59
C ILE A 587 -30.29 9.96 4.06
N GLY A 588 -31.36 9.27 3.64
CA GLY A 588 -32.62 9.89 3.23
C GLY A 588 -33.36 10.58 4.37
N GLU A 589 -33.37 10.00 5.58
CA GLU A 589 -34.02 10.60 6.76
C GLU A 589 -33.31 11.87 7.27
N ILE A 590 -31.97 11.93 7.14
CA ILE A 590 -31.15 13.09 7.52
C ILE A 590 -31.06 14.13 6.38
N ASP A 591 -31.54 13.78 5.17
CA ASP A 591 -31.45 14.62 3.98
C ASP A 591 -30.00 15.09 3.70
N LEU A 592 -29.04 14.18 3.89
CA LEU A 592 -27.59 14.50 3.95
C LEU A 592 -27.06 15.24 2.72
N PHE A 593 -27.57 14.90 1.53
CA PHE A 593 -27.19 15.49 0.24
C PHE A 593 -28.24 16.46 -0.31
N ALA A 594 -29.36 16.67 0.40
CA ALA A 594 -30.39 17.58 -0.03
C ALA A 594 -29.89 19.04 0.07
N PRO A 595 -30.41 19.96 -0.77
CA PRO A 595 -30.12 21.39 -0.64
C PRO A 595 -30.64 21.92 0.70
N MET A 596 -29.91 22.85 1.30
CA MET A 596 -30.35 23.52 2.52
C MET A 596 -31.55 24.43 2.25
N GLU A 597 -32.40 24.68 3.25
CA GLU A 597 -33.62 25.50 3.09
C GLU A 597 -33.36 26.91 2.50
N ASN A 598 -32.15 27.46 2.68
CA ASN A 598 -31.76 28.80 2.23
C ASN A 598 -30.67 28.81 1.14
N SER A 599 -30.29 27.65 0.60
CA SER A 599 -29.21 27.54 -0.40
C SER A 599 -29.39 26.30 -1.26
N ASP A 600 -29.20 26.43 -2.57
CA ASP A 600 -29.17 25.29 -3.50
C ASP A 600 -28.01 24.32 -3.23
N MET A 601 -27.09 24.67 -2.31
CA MET A 601 -25.96 23.85 -1.91
C MET A 601 -26.31 22.90 -0.74
N PRO A 602 -25.91 21.62 -0.79
CA PRO A 602 -25.94 20.73 0.36
C PRO A 602 -24.99 21.17 1.48
N ALA A 603 -25.29 20.81 2.72
CA ALA A 603 -24.47 21.15 3.89
C ALA A 603 -23.02 20.60 3.77
N ILE A 604 -22.86 19.37 3.29
CA ILE A 604 -21.54 18.76 3.02
C ILE A 604 -20.77 19.58 1.98
N ALA A 605 -21.44 20.02 0.91
CA ALA A 605 -20.80 20.81 -0.13
C ALA A 605 -20.34 22.17 0.40
N TYR A 606 -21.12 22.80 1.29
CA TYR A 606 -20.71 24.02 1.97
C TYR A 606 -19.47 23.81 2.86
N GLU A 607 -19.41 22.73 3.65
CA GLU A 607 -18.24 22.40 4.47
C GLU A 607 -16.96 22.17 3.64
N ILE A 608 -17.08 21.56 2.47
CA ILE A 608 -15.95 21.37 1.53
C ILE A 608 -15.44 22.73 1.02
N GLU A 609 -16.34 23.61 0.59
CA GLU A 609 -15.97 24.93 0.06
C GLU A 609 -15.37 25.86 1.13
N GLU A 610 -15.87 25.79 2.38
CA GLU A 610 -15.40 26.64 3.48
C GLU A 610 -14.05 26.17 4.05
N PHE A 611 -13.84 24.85 4.20
CA PHE A 611 -12.70 24.32 4.97
C PHE A 611 -11.69 23.52 4.12
N GLU A 612 -12.10 22.69 3.17
CA GLU A 612 -11.16 21.88 2.38
C GLU A 612 -10.48 22.70 1.28
N VAL A 613 -11.24 23.51 0.53
CA VAL A 613 -10.72 24.30 -0.59
C VAL A 613 -9.58 25.24 -0.15
N PRO A 614 -9.68 25.98 0.97
CA PRO A 614 -8.55 26.78 1.46
C PRO A 614 -7.35 25.93 1.92
N SER A 615 -7.60 24.74 2.47
CA SER A 615 -6.54 23.85 2.95
C SER A 615 -5.81 23.11 1.82
N GLN A 616 -6.41 23.05 0.62
CA GLN A 616 -5.93 22.33 -0.57
C GLN A 616 -5.71 20.82 -0.35
N LYS A 617 -6.30 20.26 0.71
CA LYS A 617 -6.35 18.84 1.05
C LYS A 617 -7.81 18.41 1.09
N TYR A 618 -8.14 17.30 0.45
CA TYR A 618 -9.51 16.85 0.21
C TYR A 618 -9.78 15.49 0.86
N THR A 619 -9.35 15.33 2.12
CA THR A 619 -9.46 14.08 2.89
C THR A 619 -10.91 13.72 3.22
N PHE A 620 -11.73 14.72 3.56
CA PHE A 620 -13.15 14.58 3.89
C PHE A 620 -13.96 14.26 2.63
N LEU A 621 -13.79 15.01 1.53
CA LEU A 621 -14.45 14.68 0.26
C LEU A 621 -14.11 13.25 -0.20
N LYS A 622 -12.83 12.86 -0.15
CA LYS A 622 -12.39 11.50 -0.53
C LYS A 622 -13.07 10.41 0.31
N SER A 623 -13.14 10.59 1.64
CA SER A 623 -13.81 9.63 2.53
C SER A 623 -15.31 9.53 2.28
N CYS A 624 -15.98 10.66 1.99
CA CYS A 624 -17.40 10.70 1.66
C CYS A 624 -17.70 9.90 0.37
N LEU A 625 -16.84 10.06 -0.65
CA LEU A 625 -16.96 9.31 -1.91
C LEU A 625 -16.72 7.80 -1.70
N LYS A 626 -15.73 7.42 -0.89
CA LYS A 626 -15.49 6.01 -0.53
C LYS A 626 -16.69 5.38 0.16
N PHE A 627 -17.37 6.12 1.03
CA PHE A 627 -18.61 5.68 1.67
C PHE A 627 -19.78 5.54 0.69
N LEU A 628 -19.93 6.49 -0.23
CA LEU A 628 -21.02 6.48 -1.21
C LEU A 628 -20.92 5.34 -2.23
N GLN A 629 -19.70 5.01 -2.67
CA GLN A 629 -19.47 4.00 -3.69
C GLN A 629 -20.15 2.65 -3.41
N PRO A 630 -19.81 1.90 -2.36
CA PRO A 630 -20.40 0.59 -2.09
C PRO A 630 -21.91 0.65 -1.82
N ILE A 631 -22.39 1.72 -1.17
CA ILE A 631 -23.81 1.89 -0.89
C ILE A 631 -24.60 2.01 -2.19
N ILE A 632 -24.17 2.91 -3.09
CA ILE A 632 -24.86 3.12 -4.37
C ILE A 632 -24.82 1.83 -5.20
N SER A 633 -23.66 1.17 -5.35
CA SER A 633 -23.56 -0.06 -6.14
C SER A 633 -24.45 -1.20 -5.62
N GLN A 634 -24.72 -1.26 -4.31
CA GLN A 634 -25.64 -2.24 -3.72
C GLN A 634 -27.10 -1.81 -3.83
N GLN A 635 -27.42 -0.53 -3.57
CA GLN A 635 -28.79 -0.01 -3.69
C GLN A 635 -29.30 -0.04 -5.12
N LEU A 636 -28.41 0.12 -6.11
CA LEU A 636 -28.72 -0.06 -7.52
C LEU A 636 -29.12 -1.51 -7.88
N LYS A 637 -29.08 -2.49 -6.95
CA LYS A 637 -29.60 -3.84 -7.17
C LYS A 637 -30.96 -4.08 -6.49
N THR A 638 -31.39 -3.15 -5.63
CA THR A 638 -32.61 -3.23 -4.82
C THR A 638 -33.53 -2.05 -5.15
N ASN A 639 -34.72 -1.95 -4.54
CA ASN A 639 -35.61 -0.81 -4.77
C ASN A 639 -34.95 0.52 -4.34
N ILE A 640 -34.75 1.43 -5.30
CA ILE A 640 -34.00 2.68 -5.12
C ILE A 640 -34.95 3.79 -4.66
N ASP A 641 -34.57 4.53 -3.62
CA ASP A 641 -35.14 5.86 -3.37
C ASP A 641 -34.59 6.87 -4.40
N MET A 642 -35.39 7.13 -5.43
CA MET A 642 -35.02 7.99 -6.57
C MET A 642 -34.73 9.44 -6.15
N ARG A 643 -35.32 9.92 -5.04
CA ARG A 643 -35.11 11.29 -4.56
C ARG A 643 -33.70 11.43 -3.98
N THR A 644 -33.32 10.55 -3.06
CA THR A 644 -31.98 10.54 -2.46
C THR A 644 -30.90 10.31 -3.51
N LEU A 645 -31.12 9.39 -4.46
CA LEU A 645 -30.19 9.18 -5.57
C LEU A 645 -30.03 10.43 -6.45
N GLY A 646 -31.13 11.15 -6.73
CA GLY A 646 -31.11 12.40 -7.49
C GLY A 646 -30.23 13.46 -6.84
N TYR A 647 -30.38 13.68 -5.53
CA TYR A 647 -29.52 14.62 -4.79
C TYR A 647 -28.05 14.20 -4.80
N CYS A 648 -27.75 12.90 -4.66
CA CYS A 648 -26.38 12.39 -4.76
C CYS A 648 -25.76 12.66 -6.13
N VAL A 649 -26.48 12.42 -7.24
CA VAL A 649 -25.97 12.68 -8.60
C VAL A 649 -25.71 14.17 -8.81
N VAL A 650 -26.62 15.05 -8.36
CA VAL A 650 -26.43 16.49 -8.41
C VAL A 650 -25.18 16.92 -7.63
N PHE A 651 -24.97 16.37 -6.44
CA PHE A 651 -23.76 16.62 -5.65
C PHE A 651 -22.48 16.18 -6.38
N LEU A 652 -22.44 14.94 -6.88
CA LEU A 652 -21.27 14.38 -7.58
C LEU A 652 -20.90 15.17 -8.84
N VAL A 653 -21.88 15.55 -9.65
CA VAL A 653 -21.64 16.28 -10.91
C VAL A 653 -21.36 17.75 -10.62
N ASN A 654 -22.27 18.45 -9.95
CA ASN A 654 -22.23 19.92 -9.85
C ASN A 654 -21.31 20.45 -8.75
N HIS A 655 -21.12 19.71 -7.66
CA HIS A 655 -20.33 20.16 -6.51
C HIS A 655 -18.98 19.46 -6.38
N VAL A 656 -18.76 18.35 -7.09
CA VAL A 656 -17.45 17.68 -7.13
C VAL A 656 -16.81 17.83 -8.51
N LEU A 657 -17.30 17.10 -9.52
CA LEU A 657 -16.64 16.94 -10.82
C LEU A 657 -16.47 18.27 -11.57
N LEU A 658 -17.56 19.04 -11.74
CA LEU A 658 -17.52 20.33 -12.45
C LEU A 658 -16.66 21.41 -11.76
N LYS A 659 -16.39 21.26 -10.46
CA LYS A 659 -15.56 22.19 -9.69
C LYS A 659 -14.08 21.77 -9.62
N ILE A 660 -13.69 20.62 -10.16
CA ILE A 660 -12.29 20.18 -10.16
C ILE A 660 -11.37 21.19 -10.87
N PRO A 661 -11.70 21.75 -12.05
CA PRO A 661 -10.83 22.73 -12.71
C PRO A 661 -10.65 24.02 -11.92
N THR A 662 -11.62 24.38 -11.08
CA THR A 662 -11.57 25.60 -10.26
C THR A 662 -10.83 25.40 -8.93
N ARG A 663 -10.56 24.14 -8.55
CA ARG A 663 -9.95 23.77 -7.27
C ARG A 663 -8.43 23.62 -7.40
N THR A 664 -7.71 24.12 -6.40
CA THR A 664 -6.26 23.90 -6.25
C THR A 664 -6.00 22.69 -5.36
N PHE A 665 -5.03 21.85 -5.75
CA PHE A 665 -4.66 20.63 -5.04
C PHE A 665 -3.19 20.71 -4.61
N LYS A 666 -2.91 20.32 -3.36
CA LYS A 666 -1.53 20.20 -2.87
C LYS A 666 -0.79 19.02 -3.51
N SER A 667 -1.49 17.90 -3.71
CA SER A 667 -0.97 16.70 -4.37
C SER A 667 -1.76 16.40 -5.63
N ILE A 668 -1.05 16.13 -6.73
CA ILE A 668 -1.67 15.72 -8.00
C ILE A 668 -2.32 14.34 -7.89
N GLN A 669 -1.78 13.44 -7.06
CA GLN A 669 -2.35 12.12 -6.80
C GLN A 669 -3.77 12.22 -6.19
N GLU A 670 -3.96 13.15 -5.25
CA GLU A 670 -5.25 13.34 -4.59
C GLU A 670 -6.33 13.82 -5.57
N LYS A 671 -5.97 14.69 -6.53
CA LYS A 671 -6.85 15.11 -7.63
C LYS A 671 -7.37 13.89 -8.40
N TRP A 672 -6.47 13.01 -8.84
CA TRP A 672 -6.84 11.85 -9.66
C TRP A 672 -7.59 10.78 -8.86
N GLN A 673 -7.27 10.60 -7.58
CA GLN A 673 -8.04 9.69 -6.71
C GLN A 673 -9.51 10.12 -6.53
N ILE A 674 -9.77 11.43 -6.44
CA ILE A 674 -11.15 11.94 -6.36
C ILE A 674 -11.88 11.74 -7.68
N ILE A 675 -11.22 12.01 -8.81
CA ILE A 675 -11.77 11.77 -10.15
C ILE A 675 -12.12 10.29 -10.32
N GLU A 676 -11.20 9.39 -9.95
CA GLU A 676 -11.40 7.95 -10.01
C GLU A 676 -12.65 7.52 -9.23
N LEU A 677 -12.77 7.92 -7.95
CA LEU A 677 -13.91 7.52 -7.10
C LEU A 677 -15.25 8.03 -7.66
N VAL A 678 -15.31 9.28 -8.14
CA VAL A 678 -16.54 9.82 -8.73
C VAL A 678 -16.91 9.07 -10.01
N LEU A 679 -15.93 8.79 -10.89
CA LEU A 679 -16.18 8.10 -12.15
C LEU A 679 -16.63 6.65 -11.94
N ILE A 680 -16.12 5.94 -10.92
CA ILE A 680 -16.62 4.60 -10.58
C ILE A 680 -18.11 4.68 -10.23
N ILE A 681 -18.52 5.63 -9.38
CA ILE A 681 -19.93 5.80 -8.99
C ILE A 681 -20.80 6.13 -10.20
N LEU A 682 -20.35 7.04 -11.07
CA LEU A 682 -21.10 7.41 -12.27
C LEU A 682 -21.22 6.25 -13.26
N ASN A 683 -20.15 5.47 -13.46
CA ASN A 683 -20.18 4.25 -14.29
C ASN A 683 -21.15 3.22 -13.73
N ASP A 684 -21.15 2.98 -12.41
CA ASP A 684 -22.08 2.05 -11.77
C ASP A 684 -23.54 2.49 -11.95
N ILE A 685 -23.82 3.81 -11.86
CA ILE A 685 -25.16 4.36 -12.09
C ILE A 685 -25.59 4.18 -13.54
N VAL A 686 -24.73 4.48 -14.53
CA VAL A 686 -25.08 4.37 -15.96
C VAL A 686 -25.25 2.91 -16.39
N THR A 687 -24.35 2.02 -15.96
CA THR A 687 -24.36 0.60 -16.34
C THR A 687 -25.56 -0.15 -15.77
N ASN A 688 -25.92 0.10 -14.50
CA ASN A 688 -27.03 -0.58 -13.84
C ASN A 688 -28.38 0.09 -14.07
N TYR A 689 -28.41 1.20 -14.82
CA TYR A 689 -29.63 1.98 -15.04
C TYR A 689 -30.77 1.19 -15.73
N PHE A 690 -30.47 0.49 -16.84
CA PHE A 690 -31.50 -0.20 -17.64
C PHE A 690 -31.92 -1.56 -17.08
N SER A 691 -31.09 -2.15 -16.21
CA SER A 691 -31.32 -3.48 -15.64
C SER A 691 -32.58 -3.52 -14.76
N ASN A 692 -32.91 -2.40 -14.09
CA ASN A 692 -33.96 -2.34 -13.08
C ASN A 692 -35.32 -1.83 -13.59
N GLN A 693 -35.38 -1.28 -14.80
CA GLN A 693 -36.64 -0.79 -15.38
C GLN A 693 -37.53 -1.91 -15.97
N ILE A 694 -37.09 -3.16 -15.90
CA ILE A 694 -37.85 -4.33 -16.40
C ILE A 694 -38.91 -4.80 -15.38
N ILE A 695 -38.92 -4.25 -14.15
CA ILE A 695 -39.90 -4.63 -13.13
C ILE A 695 -41.11 -3.69 -13.16
N GLU A 696 -42.20 -4.23 -13.74
CA GLU A 696 -43.62 -3.88 -13.55
C GLU A 696 -44.10 -2.49 -14.03
N ASN A 697 -44.39 -2.40 -15.34
CA ASN A 697 -45.41 -1.47 -15.83
C ASN A 697 -46.80 -2.06 -15.58
N ASP A 698 -47.38 -1.80 -14.41
CA ASP A 698 -48.84 -1.73 -14.25
C ASP A 698 -49.24 -0.30 -13.83
N HIS A 699 -49.94 0.36 -14.77
CA HIS A 699 -50.78 1.54 -14.62
C HIS A 699 -50.18 2.90 -14.18
N ASN A 700 -50.13 3.82 -15.16
CA ASN A 700 -50.51 5.24 -15.03
C ASN A 700 -50.02 6.05 -13.81
N GLU A 701 -48.76 5.93 -13.43
CA GLU A 701 -48.07 7.00 -12.70
C GLU A 701 -47.05 7.67 -13.62
N THR A 702 -46.94 8.99 -13.49
CA THR A 702 -45.95 9.81 -14.20
C THR A 702 -44.59 9.13 -14.15
N LYS A 703 -44.03 8.75 -15.31
CA LYS A 703 -42.65 8.23 -15.42
C LYS A 703 -41.72 9.24 -14.74
N PHE A 704 -41.27 8.95 -13.53
CA PHE A 704 -40.20 9.72 -12.90
C PHE A 704 -38.93 9.46 -13.70
N VAL A 705 -38.40 10.51 -14.33
CA VAL A 705 -37.12 10.43 -15.04
C VAL A 705 -36.06 10.07 -14.02
N SER A 706 -35.38 8.96 -14.22
CA SER A 706 -34.37 8.52 -13.27
C SER A 706 -33.14 9.45 -13.32
N PRO A 707 -32.37 9.53 -12.23
CA PRO A 707 -31.09 10.25 -12.23
C PRO A 707 -30.08 9.72 -13.27
N GLY A 708 -30.12 8.43 -13.60
CA GLY A 708 -29.29 7.82 -14.65
C GLY A 708 -29.68 8.29 -16.06
N GLU A 709 -30.98 8.44 -16.32
CA GLU A 709 -31.48 9.00 -17.59
C GLU A 709 -31.08 10.45 -17.76
N LEU A 710 -31.17 11.25 -16.69
CA LEU A 710 -30.75 12.65 -16.69
C LEU A 710 -29.25 12.76 -16.99
N LEU A 711 -28.42 11.91 -16.39
CA LEU A 711 -26.98 11.87 -16.61
C LEU A 711 -26.63 11.48 -18.06
N VAL A 712 -27.23 10.42 -18.59
CA VAL A 712 -27.04 9.98 -19.98
C VAL A 712 -27.51 11.08 -20.95
N ASN A 713 -28.66 11.70 -20.68
CA ASN A 713 -29.18 12.79 -21.50
C ASN A 713 -28.27 14.03 -21.47
N ASP A 714 -27.69 14.37 -20.32
CA ASP A 714 -26.80 15.54 -20.19
C ASP A 714 -25.45 15.31 -20.92
N LEU A 715 -24.92 14.08 -20.85
CA LEU A 715 -23.74 13.66 -21.61
C LEU A 715 -24.01 13.63 -23.13
N LEU A 716 -25.18 13.14 -23.56
CA LEU A 716 -25.61 13.15 -24.98
C LEU A 716 -25.83 14.57 -25.52
N ARG A 717 -26.35 15.48 -24.69
CA ARG A 717 -26.61 16.88 -25.06
C ARG A 717 -25.34 17.70 -25.27
N GLY A 718 -24.17 17.21 -24.88
CA GLY A 718 -22.90 17.90 -25.09
C GLY A 718 -22.73 19.11 -24.17
N GLY A 719 -23.11 18.95 -22.90
CA GLY A 719 -23.00 20.01 -21.89
C GLY A 719 -21.58 20.21 -21.34
N ILE A 720 -21.49 20.99 -20.26
CA ILE A 720 -20.24 21.33 -19.55
C ILE A 720 -19.49 20.06 -19.10
N LEU A 721 -20.24 19.02 -18.71
CA LEU A 721 -19.68 17.74 -18.28
C LEU A 721 -18.88 17.04 -19.38
N ASN A 722 -19.38 17.01 -20.62
CA ASN A 722 -18.67 16.37 -21.74
C ASN A 722 -17.36 17.11 -22.07
N ASN A 723 -17.39 18.45 -22.04
CA ASN A 723 -16.20 19.28 -22.24
C ASN A 723 -15.15 19.04 -21.16
N LEU A 724 -15.59 18.87 -19.90
CA LEU A 724 -14.70 18.54 -18.80
C LEU A 724 -14.02 17.18 -19.01
N LEU A 725 -14.76 16.13 -19.36
CA LEU A 725 -14.20 14.80 -19.61
C LEU A 725 -13.16 14.83 -20.75
N THR A 726 -13.43 15.58 -21.82
CA THR A 726 -12.49 15.79 -22.93
C THR A 726 -11.22 16.52 -22.46
N THR A 727 -11.36 17.53 -21.60
CA THR A 727 -10.23 18.28 -21.03
C THR A 727 -9.38 17.38 -20.13
N LEU A 728 -10.01 16.55 -19.29
CA LEU A 728 -9.30 15.60 -18.42
C LEU A 728 -8.50 14.56 -19.22
N ILE A 729 -9.03 14.08 -20.34
CA ILE A 729 -8.28 13.19 -21.24
C ILE A 729 -7.06 13.92 -21.82
N THR A 730 -7.22 15.18 -22.23
CA THR A 730 -6.13 15.99 -22.79
C THR A 730 -5.03 16.25 -21.77
N ASP A 731 -5.39 16.73 -20.57
CA ASP A 731 -4.46 16.95 -19.45
C ASP A 731 -3.72 15.66 -19.07
N GLY A 732 -4.46 14.54 -19.01
CA GLY A 732 -3.91 13.23 -18.68
C GLY A 732 -2.92 12.73 -19.72
N CYS A 733 -3.22 12.92 -21.01
CA CYS A 733 -2.32 12.58 -22.10
C CYS A 733 -1.04 13.43 -22.03
N GLU A 734 -1.14 14.75 -21.90
CA GLU A 734 0.05 15.60 -21.79
C GLU A 734 0.99 15.16 -20.65
N LYS A 735 0.42 14.83 -19.49
CA LYS A 735 1.18 14.35 -18.33
C LYS A 735 1.83 12.98 -18.55
N LEU A 736 1.12 12.03 -19.16
CA LEU A 736 1.70 10.70 -19.45
C LEU A 736 2.81 10.77 -20.51
N PHE A 737 2.73 11.73 -21.44
CA PHE A 737 3.71 11.95 -22.49
C PHE A 737 4.99 12.66 -22.04
N GLU A 738 5.03 13.19 -20.81
CA GLU A 738 6.27 13.67 -20.21
C GLU A 738 7.25 12.52 -19.92
N TYR A 739 6.79 11.26 -19.90
CA TYR A 739 7.58 10.06 -19.57
C TYR A 739 8.38 10.15 -18.26
N VAL A 740 8.01 11.06 -17.37
CA VAL A 740 8.58 11.15 -16.01
C VAL A 740 7.62 10.44 -15.07
N SER A 741 8.12 9.49 -14.28
CA SER A 741 7.33 8.88 -13.21
C SER A 741 6.97 9.94 -12.17
N PHE A 742 5.69 10.05 -11.84
CA PHE A 742 5.22 10.97 -10.81
C PHE A 742 4.23 10.27 -9.87
N ILE A 743 4.11 10.80 -8.66
CA ILE A 743 3.19 10.29 -7.65
C ILE A 743 1.75 10.50 -8.14
N GLY A 744 1.01 9.43 -8.39
CA GLY A 744 -0.34 9.47 -8.95
C GLY A 744 -0.49 8.99 -10.39
N GLU A 745 0.58 8.47 -11.02
CA GLU A 745 0.58 7.96 -12.40
C GLU A 745 -0.44 6.80 -12.59
N GLN A 746 -0.57 5.93 -11.59
CA GLN A 746 -1.52 4.80 -11.63
C GLN A 746 -2.97 5.28 -11.56
N GLU A 747 -3.28 6.18 -10.63
CA GLU A 747 -4.64 6.71 -10.44
C GLU A 747 -5.07 7.59 -11.63
N LEU A 748 -4.14 8.32 -12.25
CA LEU A 748 -4.38 8.98 -13.53
C LEU A 748 -4.75 7.96 -14.61
N SER A 749 -3.94 6.90 -14.78
CA SER A 749 -4.19 5.88 -15.81
C SER A 749 -5.55 5.20 -15.62
N ARG A 750 -5.94 4.95 -14.36
CA ARG A 750 -7.23 4.34 -14.01
C ARG A 750 -8.40 5.30 -14.22
N SER A 751 -8.24 6.57 -13.88
CA SER A 751 -9.22 7.62 -14.19
C SER A 751 -9.49 7.72 -15.68
N LEU A 752 -8.45 7.72 -16.53
CA LEU A 752 -8.61 7.77 -17.98
C LEU A 752 -9.35 6.53 -18.53
N ILE A 753 -9.05 5.33 -18.01
CA ILE A 753 -9.80 4.11 -18.32
C ILE A 753 -11.27 4.28 -17.98
N LEU A 754 -11.60 4.78 -16.78
CA LEU A 754 -12.98 4.95 -16.34
C LEU A 754 -13.74 6.00 -17.15
N ILE A 755 -13.09 7.09 -17.58
CA ILE A 755 -13.71 8.07 -18.50
C ILE A 755 -14.06 7.38 -19.82
N MET A 756 -13.15 6.57 -20.35
CA MET A 756 -13.37 5.83 -21.59
C MET A 756 -14.51 4.81 -21.46
N GLU A 757 -14.57 4.07 -20.35
CA GLU A 757 -15.67 3.15 -20.03
C GLU A 757 -17.01 3.89 -19.85
N LEU A 758 -17.00 5.10 -19.28
CA LEU A 758 -18.19 5.95 -19.18
C LEU A 758 -18.72 6.31 -20.57
N LEU A 759 -17.86 6.79 -21.46
CA LEU A 759 -18.24 7.16 -22.83
C LEU A 759 -18.78 5.96 -23.62
N GLU A 760 -18.18 4.79 -23.41
CA GLU A 760 -18.62 3.53 -24.00
C GLU A 760 -20.01 3.12 -23.48
N SER A 761 -20.20 3.10 -22.15
CA SER A 761 -21.47 2.73 -21.53
C SER A 761 -22.61 3.65 -21.96
N VAL A 762 -22.39 4.97 -22.00
CA VAL A 762 -23.36 5.95 -22.48
C VAL A 762 -23.73 5.70 -23.95
N THR A 763 -22.79 5.27 -24.78
CA THR A 763 -23.06 4.94 -26.19
C THR A 763 -23.96 3.71 -26.30
N ILE A 764 -23.68 2.65 -25.56
CA ILE A 764 -24.52 1.43 -25.51
C ILE A 764 -25.92 1.78 -25.00
N SER A 765 -26.00 2.54 -23.91
CA SER A 765 -27.24 3.02 -23.31
C SER A 765 -28.06 3.88 -24.26
N SER A 766 -27.43 4.74 -25.06
CA SER A 766 -28.13 5.57 -26.05
C SER A 766 -28.84 4.73 -27.11
N GLN A 767 -28.22 3.61 -27.55
CA GLN A 767 -28.84 2.67 -28.49
C GLN A 767 -30.07 1.97 -27.87
N GLN A 768 -30.04 1.69 -26.56
CA GLN A 768 -31.16 1.09 -25.83
C GLN A 768 -32.32 2.09 -25.65
N ILE A 769 -32.03 3.36 -25.28
CA ILE A 769 -33.05 4.43 -25.18
C ILE A 769 -33.76 4.65 -26.53
N LEU A 770 -33.00 4.67 -27.63
CA LEU A 770 -33.55 4.80 -28.99
C LEU A 770 -34.48 3.64 -29.38
N GLN A 771 -34.33 2.46 -28.78
CA GLN A 771 -35.19 1.29 -29.03
C GLN A 771 -36.45 1.28 -28.15
N THR A 772 -36.37 1.80 -26.91
CA THR A 772 -37.46 1.74 -25.92
C THR A 772 -38.43 2.93 -25.99
N ASP A 773 -37.96 4.15 -26.28
CA ASP A 773 -38.78 5.36 -26.29
C ASP A 773 -39.00 5.90 -27.72
N LYS A 774 -39.99 5.35 -28.45
CA LYS A 774 -40.50 5.94 -29.70
C LYS A 774 -41.41 7.16 -29.49
N SER A 775 -41.70 7.53 -28.24
CA SER A 775 -42.69 8.56 -27.87
C SER A 775 -42.15 9.69 -26.98
N SER A 776 -40.85 9.71 -26.65
CA SER A 776 -40.27 10.82 -25.89
C SER A 776 -39.94 11.99 -26.83
N SER A 777 -40.31 13.19 -26.40
CA SER A 777 -40.13 14.48 -27.10
C SER A 777 -38.67 14.94 -27.19
N PHE A 778 -37.70 14.02 -27.14
CA PHE A 778 -36.28 14.30 -27.26
C PHE A 778 -35.79 13.89 -28.65
N THR A 779 -35.52 14.89 -29.50
CA THR A 779 -34.89 14.72 -30.81
C THR A 779 -33.40 14.44 -30.58
N PHE A 780 -33.04 13.16 -30.44
CA PHE A 780 -31.65 12.75 -30.35
C PHE A 780 -31.02 12.82 -31.76
N CYS A 781 -30.03 13.71 -31.95
CA CYS A 781 -29.36 13.84 -33.26
C CYS A 781 -27.99 13.15 -33.34
N GLN A 782 -27.27 12.91 -32.24
CA GLN A 782 -25.91 12.34 -32.26
C GLN A 782 -25.58 11.58 -30.97
N THR A 783 -24.82 10.48 -31.06
CA THR A 783 -24.21 9.81 -29.89
C THR A 783 -23.08 10.68 -29.30
N PRO A 784 -22.65 10.47 -28.04
CA PRO A 784 -21.57 11.28 -27.43
C PRO A 784 -20.27 11.09 -28.20
N ILE A 785 -20.02 9.87 -28.70
CA ILE A 785 -18.88 9.53 -29.56
C ILE A 785 -19.00 10.23 -30.93
N GLU A 786 -20.19 10.23 -31.57
CA GLU A 786 -20.41 10.96 -32.82
C GLU A 786 -20.19 12.47 -32.66
N ARG A 787 -20.55 13.04 -31.50
CA ARG A 787 -20.27 14.45 -31.16
C ARG A 787 -18.81 14.72 -30.87
N ILE A 788 -18.16 13.85 -30.12
CA ILE A 788 -16.72 13.91 -29.90
C ILE A 788 -15.96 13.95 -31.25
N VAL A 789 -16.44 13.24 -32.28
CA VAL A 789 -15.88 13.29 -33.66
C VAL A 789 -16.27 14.54 -34.45
N THR A 790 -17.48 15.08 -34.24
CA THR A 790 -18.05 16.13 -35.10
C THR A 790 -17.92 17.55 -34.55
N ASP A 791 -17.78 17.73 -33.23
CA ASP A 791 -17.62 19.04 -32.62
C ASP A 791 -16.23 19.62 -32.88
N THR A 792 -16.19 20.87 -33.33
CA THR A 792 -14.93 21.53 -33.71
C THR A 792 -14.03 21.88 -32.53
N ASN A 793 -14.54 21.78 -31.29
CA ASN A 793 -13.81 22.06 -30.05
C ASN A 793 -13.07 20.82 -29.49
N THR A 794 -13.33 19.61 -29.99
CA THR A 794 -12.74 18.34 -29.54
C THR A 794 -11.61 17.84 -30.46
N LYS A 795 -11.04 18.73 -31.28
CA LYS A 795 -10.01 18.39 -32.30
C LYS A 795 -8.77 17.69 -31.73
N ASP A 796 -8.44 17.90 -30.46
CA ASP A 796 -7.26 17.32 -29.83
C ASP A 796 -7.52 15.92 -29.23
N LEU A 797 -8.77 15.50 -29.07
CA LEU A 797 -9.09 14.24 -28.38
C LEU A 797 -8.68 12.99 -29.19
N PHE A 798 -8.90 12.97 -30.50
CA PHE A 798 -8.50 11.84 -31.34
C PHE A 798 -6.98 11.66 -31.44
N PRO A 799 -6.20 12.72 -31.70
CA PRO A 799 -4.75 12.67 -31.55
C PRO A 799 -4.32 12.13 -30.18
N ASN A 800 -5.02 12.53 -29.11
CA ASN A 800 -4.75 12.06 -27.75
C ASN A 800 -5.10 10.56 -27.57
N ILE A 801 -6.21 10.06 -28.12
CA ILE A 801 -6.54 8.62 -28.10
C ILE A 801 -5.49 7.80 -28.87
N MET A 802 -5.04 8.26 -30.03
CA MET A 802 -3.98 7.59 -30.81
C MET A 802 -2.66 7.55 -30.04
N LYS A 803 -2.29 8.68 -29.44
CA LYS A 803 -1.17 8.80 -28.52
C LYS A 803 -1.28 7.80 -27.35
N LEU A 804 -2.46 7.62 -26.76
CA LEU A 804 -2.65 6.63 -25.69
C LEU A 804 -2.45 5.18 -26.16
N ILE A 805 -2.74 4.87 -27.43
CA ILE A 805 -2.45 3.55 -28.02
C ILE A 805 -0.94 3.31 -28.11
N ASP A 806 -0.15 4.34 -28.45
CA ASP A 806 1.33 4.25 -28.50
C ASP A 806 1.98 3.98 -27.13
N MET A 807 1.23 4.13 -26.04
CA MET A 807 1.67 3.89 -24.67
C MET A 807 1.49 2.43 -24.21
N ILE A 808 1.23 1.48 -25.13
CA ILE A 808 0.98 0.06 -24.82
C ILE A 808 2.09 -0.60 -23.99
N ASP A 809 3.36 -0.22 -24.22
CA ASP A 809 4.52 -0.73 -23.48
C ASP A 809 4.47 -0.41 -21.97
N TYR A 810 3.81 0.70 -21.61
CA TYR A 810 3.78 1.24 -20.25
C TYR A 810 2.41 1.05 -19.59
N PHE A 811 1.31 1.24 -20.34
CA PHE A 811 -0.07 1.14 -19.85
C PHE A 811 -0.93 0.27 -20.77
N PRO A 812 -0.77 -1.07 -20.71
CA PRO A 812 -1.46 -1.97 -21.64
C PRO A 812 -2.98 -1.92 -21.50
N LYS A 813 -3.51 -1.78 -20.28
CA LYS A 813 -4.96 -1.67 -20.04
C LYS A 813 -5.56 -0.40 -20.66
N LEU A 814 -4.86 0.72 -20.52
CA LEU A 814 -5.27 2.01 -21.07
C LEU A 814 -5.26 2.00 -22.60
N ALA A 815 -4.17 1.50 -23.19
CA ALA A 815 -4.03 1.35 -24.63
C ALA A 815 -5.12 0.44 -25.23
N ASN A 816 -5.45 -0.67 -24.55
CA ASN A 816 -6.52 -1.57 -25.00
C ASN A 816 -7.91 -0.90 -24.97
N GLN A 817 -8.23 -0.11 -23.94
CA GLN A 817 -9.50 0.61 -23.89
C GLN A 817 -9.57 1.73 -24.94
N ALA A 818 -8.47 2.45 -25.14
CA ALA A 818 -8.35 3.42 -26.23
C ALA A 818 -8.57 2.75 -27.60
N LEU A 819 -8.01 1.55 -27.81
CA LEU A 819 -8.19 0.77 -29.02
C LEU A 819 -9.64 0.27 -29.19
N SER A 820 -10.32 -0.12 -28.10
CA SER A 820 -11.75 -0.51 -28.13
C SER A 820 -12.62 0.64 -28.63
N ILE A 821 -12.46 1.83 -28.05
CA ILE A 821 -13.18 3.03 -28.49
C ILE A 821 -12.86 3.34 -29.95
N PHE A 822 -11.58 3.29 -30.32
CA PHE A 822 -11.13 3.52 -31.69
C PHE A 822 -11.79 2.54 -32.68
N ALA A 823 -11.80 1.25 -32.39
CA ALA A 823 -12.45 0.24 -33.23
C ALA A 823 -13.96 0.47 -33.38
N LYS A 824 -14.64 0.85 -32.30
CA LYS A 824 -16.09 1.17 -32.34
C LYS A 824 -16.38 2.41 -33.17
N THR A 825 -15.56 3.46 -33.07
CA THR A 825 -15.73 4.67 -33.90
C THR A 825 -15.58 4.37 -35.40
N LEU A 826 -14.71 3.44 -35.78
CA LEU A 826 -14.50 3.01 -37.17
C LEU A 826 -15.62 2.14 -37.72
N SER A 827 -16.32 1.39 -36.84
CA SER A 827 -17.43 0.52 -37.23
C SER A 827 -18.69 1.29 -37.66
N GLU A 828 -18.81 2.58 -37.33
CA GLU A 828 -19.93 3.42 -37.74
C GLU A 828 -19.64 4.15 -39.08
N ASP A 829 -20.35 3.77 -40.14
CA ASP A 829 -20.18 4.29 -41.52
C ASP A 829 -20.25 5.83 -41.62
N LYS A 830 -20.98 6.50 -40.71
CA LYS A 830 -21.10 7.97 -40.67
C LYS A 830 -19.82 8.67 -40.22
N LEU A 831 -18.96 8.00 -39.45
CA LEU A 831 -17.77 8.57 -38.81
C LEU A 831 -16.48 8.32 -39.59
N GLN A 832 -16.46 7.37 -40.54
CA GLN A 832 -15.29 7.02 -41.36
C GLN A 832 -14.78 8.16 -42.26
N LYS A 833 -15.68 8.97 -42.86
CA LYS A 833 -15.28 10.09 -43.75
C LYS A 833 -14.71 11.31 -43.02
N PRO A 834 -15.30 11.78 -41.90
CA PRO A 834 -14.67 12.76 -41.02
C PRO A 834 -13.32 12.28 -40.48
N PHE A 835 -13.22 10.99 -40.14
CA PHE A 835 -12.02 10.36 -39.61
C PHE A 835 -10.80 10.42 -40.57
N LEU A 836 -10.97 10.06 -41.84
CA LEU A 836 -9.92 10.15 -42.86
C LEU A 836 -9.37 11.59 -43.06
N ARG A 837 -10.12 12.62 -42.63
CA ARG A 837 -9.69 14.02 -42.71
C ARG A 837 -8.85 14.47 -41.52
N LEU A 838 -8.98 13.82 -40.36
CA LEU A 838 -8.30 14.17 -39.11
C LEU A 838 -6.96 13.46 -38.91
N LEU A 839 -6.69 12.39 -39.66
CA LEU A 839 -5.38 11.71 -39.63
C LEU A 839 -4.24 12.66 -40.08
N PRO A 840 -3.11 12.70 -39.34
CA PRO A 840 -1.89 13.36 -39.81
C PRO A 840 -1.52 12.88 -41.20
N LYS A 841 -0.94 13.74 -42.05
CA LYS A 841 -0.59 13.39 -43.44
C LYS A 841 0.30 12.14 -43.51
N ASP A 842 1.09 11.85 -42.48
CA ASP A 842 2.02 10.72 -42.40
C ASP A 842 1.34 9.37 -42.12
N HIS A 843 0.06 9.36 -41.72
CA HIS A 843 -0.73 8.15 -41.46
C HIS A 843 -1.83 7.90 -42.50
N LYS A 844 -1.87 8.68 -43.58
CA LYS A 844 -2.77 8.41 -44.72
C LYS A 844 -2.09 7.39 -45.62
N PHE A 845 -2.52 6.13 -45.54
CA PHE A 845 -2.29 5.20 -46.63
C PHE A 845 -3.27 5.55 -47.76
N ASP A 846 -2.74 5.72 -48.97
CA ASP A 846 -3.51 5.95 -50.20
C ASP A 846 -4.49 4.79 -50.49
#